data_AF-A0A848MZW5-F1
#
_entry.id   AF-A0A848MZW5-F1
#
_cell.length_a   1.000
_cell.length_b   1.000
_cell.length_c   1.000
_cell.angle_alpha   90.00
_cell.angle_beta   90.00
_cell.angle_gamma   90.00
#
_symmetry.space_group_name_H-M   'P 1'
#
loop_
_entity.id
_entity.type
_entity.pdbx_description
1 polymer ?
#
loop_
_entity_poly.entity_id
_entity_poly.type
_entity_poly.pdbx_seq_one_letter_code
_entity_poly.pdbx_strand_id
1 'polypeptide(L)'
;MKNHTNDGENLRIDGDNSSIIISEKSDLDLKGGNGNNLSIYGDNSSIIISEKSDLDLKGGNGNNLSIYGDSASLSVTGESSIQAISTGTVQDYNSMEAMIFLGQNHRVKLVENAHVKIDNSEINLTGNIGTGLGLYSNSSKLNLANDARLNISTESNGINGAVRFIEHGNVNITLNSSEMNVVQRGAAAAIRVDRQNNKFILENNSKINAQNVHTNNSTNGTVDTGGPTGNGQQAIQFPEDLTAHKSRLNEFVVSEGSILQLLSLQGPSLDFDGSFGRFDVVSGAQIEIVGNPRTASAGIIQSRRELDIEFDNPLFLDLRNNRLQGNIFTVPTGSSLKATNSDITVWRKGSNLDSDPDLNFPTLDYSFTGTNFNTLETTNQPEILNTDTFGNTGLTSYSRLSSNNARWAIADELRVSTNADKKIHGHISIPVGLDDSRSAWENEATIVVEVERISGAKKNYTSKTVGHSNDKPGISIYGEEPRGGLFEIDLDEPLEAGSKIRIIKVELTSGELTEGFDHQILTDTMEVFPIIPPTPAKFSSPIIGKGSRSIQGYSENKEAEVTAMHNGKQFSTENVIVNKDGTFTLNLNDISLEEDDKIQVFLRDSAGLAETAGVINPPETNNNRGNINPSAEFTFRDVTFEPATILTVGDVGQVFPVDPLDPEKEVDPENQPELPENQGQLSVDFVSSFNFGSQPITANDQTYYAQPQRLLNADGTVNETEERPNYVQISDRRPENDRNGWQLAVTQNYPFLATNNRELNGARLRLTNQQLATAQGGSAPEFQQTNPLALVPGNRRILLMAQGTEGTGTWIYRFGDQETANKSVALDVPKGANPEAARYETTLTWELSAVPGN
;
A
#
# COMPACT_ATOMS: atom_id res chain seq x y z
N MET A 1 4.55 8.44 -55.72
CA MET A 1 3.82 9.35 -56.66
C MET A 1 2.79 10.15 -55.87
N LYS A 2 2.57 11.43 -56.19
CA LYS A 2 1.56 12.29 -55.52
C LYS A 2 0.59 12.85 -56.56
N ASN A 3 -0.72 12.60 -56.42
CA ASN A 3 -1.75 13.15 -57.32
C ASN A 3 -2.93 13.73 -56.52
N HIS A 4 -3.47 14.86 -56.98
CA HIS A 4 -4.51 15.63 -56.30
C HIS A 4 -5.60 16.07 -57.28
N THR A 5 -6.81 15.53 -57.13
CA THR A 5 -7.99 15.87 -57.95
C THR A 5 -9.13 16.43 -57.07
N ASN A 6 -9.87 17.41 -57.57
CA ASN A 6 -11.02 17.98 -56.83
C ASN A 6 -12.30 17.15 -57.00
N ASP A 7 -12.52 16.54 -58.18
CA ASP A 7 -13.62 15.60 -58.46
C ASP A 7 -13.13 14.53 -59.47
N GLY A 8 -13.56 13.27 -59.33
CA GLY A 8 -13.26 12.17 -60.26
C GLY A 8 -12.14 11.22 -59.82
N GLU A 9 -11.76 10.28 -60.69
CA GLU A 9 -10.79 9.21 -60.39
C GLU A 9 -9.33 9.65 -60.52
N ASN A 10 -8.52 9.51 -59.46
CA ASN A 10 -7.08 9.82 -59.50
C ASN A 10 -6.32 8.81 -60.40
N LEU A 11 -6.66 7.53 -60.30
CA LEU A 11 -6.15 6.47 -61.14
C LEU A 11 -7.29 5.49 -61.48
N ARG A 12 -7.52 5.30 -62.77
CA ARG A 12 -8.53 4.39 -63.33
C ARG A 12 -7.85 3.41 -64.29
N ILE A 13 -8.16 2.12 -64.16
CA ILE A 13 -7.77 1.08 -65.11
C ILE A 13 -9.02 0.30 -65.52
N ASP A 14 -9.24 0.18 -66.83
CA ASP A 14 -10.30 -0.65 -67.41
C ASP A 14 -9.70 -1.77 -68.27
N GLY A 15 -10.04 -3.02 -67.97
CA GLY A 15 -9.66 -4.20 -68.75
C GLY A 15 -9.78 -5.50 -67.94
N ASP A 16 -10.17 -6.59 -68.61
CA ASP A 16 -10.20 -7.90 -67.96
C ASP A 16 -8.78 -8.36 -67.58
N ASN A 17 -8.62 -8.98 -66.41
CA ASN A 17 -7.31 -9.41 -65.88
C ASN A 17 -6.36 -8.25 -65.56
N SER A 18 -6.91 -7.09 -65.19
CA SER A 18 -6.10 -5.93 -64.81
C SER A 18 -5.48 -6.11 -63.42
N SER A 19 -4.24 -5.65 -63.27
CA SER A 19 -3.56 -5.62 -61.97
C SER A 19 -2.81 -4.30 -61.74
N ILE A 20 -2.78 -3.87 -60.49
CA ILE A 20 -1.91 -2.78 -60.01
C ILE A 20 -0.95 -3.38 -59.00
N ILE A 21 0.35 -3.15 -59.20
CA ILE A 21 1.41 -3.63 -58.32
C ILE A 21 2.16 -2.42 -57.78
N ILE A 22 2.20 -2.30 -56.46
CA ILE A 22 2.99 -1.29 -55.73
C ILE A 22 4.02 -2.07 -54.91
N SER A 23 5.28 -2.04 -55.35
CA SER A 23 6.35 -2.88 -54.78
C SER A 23 7.68 -2.12 -54.71
N GLU A 24 8.76 -2.81 -54.30
CA GLU A 24 10.11 -2.27 -54.24
C GLU A 24 10.24 -1.00 -53.37
N LYS A 25 9.59 -0.95 -52.20
CA LYS A 25 9.59 0.19 -51.28
C LYS A 25 9.02 1.47 -51.90
N SER A 26 7.88 1.34 -52.58
CA SER A 26 7.24 2.45 -53.28
C SER A 26 6.18 3.13 -52.40
N ASP A 27 6.15 4.46 -52.45
CA ASP A 27 5.11 5.27 -51.80
C ASP A 27 4.15 5.86 -52.84
N LEU A 28 2.85 5.56 -52.72
CA LEU A 28 1.78 6.12 -53.54
C LEU A 28 0.79 6.90 -52.67
N ASP A 29 0.71 8.22 -52.87
CA ASP A 29 -0.19 9.12 -52.14
C ASP A 29 -1.21 9.74 -53.13
N LEU A 30 -2.47 9.34 -53.00
CA LEU A 30 -3.59 9.81 -53.81
C LEU A 30 -4.60 10.56 -52.94
N LYS A 31 -4.84 11.83 -53.25
CA LYS A 31 -5.85 12.64 -52.56
C LYS A 31 -6.90 13.14 -53.54
N GLY A 32 -8.16 12.89 -53.25
CA GLY A 32 -9.31 13.26 -54.05
C GLY A 32 -10.30 14.07 -53.22
N GLY A 33 -11.07 14.95 -53.87
CA GLY A 33 -12.26 15.57 -53.29
C GLY A 33 -13.43 14.60 -53.29
N ASN A 34 -14.34 14.65 -54.28
CA ASN A 34 -15.42 13.66 -54.42
C ASN A 34 -15.12 12.61 -55.50
N GLY A 35 -15.52 11.36 -55.26
CA GLY A 35 -15.32 10.22 -56.16
C GLY A 35 -14.20 9.28 -55.73
N ASN A 36 -13.93 8.26 -56.54
CA ASN A 36 -12.97 7.23 -56.15
C ASN A 36 -11.52 7.69 -56.32
N ASN A 37 -10.58 7.37 -55.41
CA ASN A 37 -9.17 7.69 -55.68
C ASN A 37 -8.57 6.68 -56.66
N LEU A 38 -8.73 5.40 -56.36
CA LEU A 38 -8.18 4.32 -57.15
C LEU A 38 -9.31 3.40 -57.60
N SER A 39 -9.43 3.16 -58.90
CA SER A 39 -10.44 2.23 -59.44
C SER A 39 -9.85 1.33 -60.52
N ILE A 40 -10.12 0.03 -60.38
CA ILE A 40 -9.78 -1.00 -61.36
C ILE A 40 -11.06 -1.72 -61.75
N TYR A 41 -11.28 -1.90 -63.04
CA TYR A 41 -12.47 -2.51 -63.63
C TYR A 41 -12.06 -3.66 -64.55
N GLY A 42 -12.62 -4.85 -64.32
CA GLY A 42 -12.45 -6.02 -65.19
C GLY A 42 -12.82 -7.31 -64.49
N ASP A 43 -13.19 -8.36 -65.23
CA ASP A 43 -13.74 -9.59 -64.64
C ASP A 43 -12.82 -10.24 -63.58
N ASN A 44 -11.50 -10.20 -63.80
CA ASN A 44 -10.50 -10.56 -62.80
C ASN A 44 -9.63 -9.34 -62.51
N SER A 45 -9.80 -8.71 -61.35
CA SER A 45 -9.07 -7.49 -61.01
C SER A 45 -8.30 -7.65 -59.71
N SER A 46 -7.05 -7.19 -59.68
CA SER A 46 -6.21 -7.30 -58.49
C SER A 46 -5.41 -6.04 -58.17
N ILE A 47 -5.22 -5.79 -56.88
CA ILE A 47 -4.26 -4.82 -56.37
C ILE A 47 -3.32 -5.54 -55.42
N ILE A 48 -2.01 -5.41 -55.66
CA ILE A 48 -0.95 -6.04 -54.90
C ILE A 48 -0.04 -4.94 -54.35
N ILE A 49 0.17 -4.94 -53.05
CA ILE A 49 1.09 -4.06 -52.35
C ILE A 49 2.07 -4.95 -51.59
N SER A 50 3.36 -4.76 -51.85
CA SER A 50 4.39 -5.66 -51.33
C SER A 50 5.72 -4.96 -51.07
N GLU A 51 6.63 -5.67 -50.39
CA GLU A 51 8.03 -5.27 -50.25
C GLU A 51 8.22 -3.88 -49.61
N LYS A 52 7.60 -3.67 -48.43
CA LYS A 52 7.65 -2.43 -47.63
C LYS A 52 7.15 -1.21 -48.41
N SER A 53 6.06 -1.36 -49.15
CA SER A 53 5.45 -0.28 -49.94
C SER A 53 4.20 0.27 -49.27
N ASP A 54 3.93 1.56 -49.48
CA ASP A 54 2.85 2.27 -48.80
C ASP A 54 1.86 2.89 -49.78
N LEU A 55 0.56 2.73 -49.49
CA LEU A 55 -0.54 3.35 -50.22
C LEU A 55 -1.36 4.24 -49.30
N ASP A 56 -1.21 5.55 -49.47
CA ASP A 56 -1.97 6.58 -48.78
C ASP A 56 -3.13 7.07 -49.66
N LEU A 57 -4.35 6.96 -49.15
CA LEU A 57 -5.57 7.40 -49.82
C LEU A 57 -6.32 8.39 -48.94
N LYS A 58 -6.65 9.56 -49.48
CA LYS A 58 -7.54 10.52 -48.82
C LYS A 58 -8.66 10.93 -49.75
N GLY A 59 -9.91 10.76 -49.35
CA GLY A 59 -11.08 11.10 -50.17
C GLY A 59 -12.21 11.72 -49.36
N GLY A 60 -13.13 12.41 -50.04
CA GLY A 60 -14.39 12.90 -49.51
C GLY A 60 -15.50 11.85 -49.62
N ASN A 61 -16.56 12.14 -50.38
CA ASN A 61 -17.66 11.20 -50.65
C ASN A 61 -17.30 10.23 -51.79
N GLY A 62 -17.56 8.94 -51.64
CA GLY A 62 -17.19 7.88 -52.60
C GLY A 62 -16.14 6.90 -52.07
N ASN A 63 -15.72 5.93 -52.89
CA ASN A 63 -14.82 4.86 -52.46
C ASN A 63 -13.36 5.26 -52.63
N ASN A 64 -12.54 5.26 -51.59
CA ASN A 64 -11.10 5.56 -51.77
C ASN A 64 -10.42 4.55 -52.71
N LEU A 65 -10.71 3.27 -52.60
CA LEU A 65 -10.20 2.22 -53.47
C LEU A 65 -11.36 1.31 -53.89
N SER A 66 -11.51 1.09 -55.18
CA SER A 66 -12.49 0.14 -55.73
C SER A 66 -11.83 -0.88 -56.64
N ILE A 67 -12.10 -2.15 -56.38
CA ILE A 67 -11.73 -3.28 -57.23
C ILE A 67 -13.02 -3.90 -57.77
N TYR A 68 -13.35 -3.57 -59.01
CA TYR A 68 -14.55 -4.06 -59.67
C TYR A 68 -14.26 -5.27 -60.55
N GLY A 69 -14.97 -6.37 -60.33
CA GLY A 69 -14.81 -7.61 -61.08
C GLY A 69 -15.64 -8.77 -60.54
N ASP A 70 -15.75 -9.84 -61.33
CA ASP A 70 -16.37 -11.11 -60.91
C ASP A 70 -15.46 -11.85 -59.92
N SER A 71 -14.15 -11.67 -60.03
CA SER A 71 -13.13 -12.05 -59.06
C SER A 71 -12.25 -10.84 -58.72
N ALA A 72 -12.56 -10.19 -57.59
CA ALA A 72 -11.84 -9.01 -57.09
C ALA A 72 -10.87 -9.40 -55.96
N SER A 73 -9.62 -8.95 -56.03
CA SER A 73 -8.61 -9.29 -55.01
C SER A 73 -7.74 -8.12 -54.58
N LEU A 74 -7.51 -8.01 -53.26
CA LEU A 74 -6.57 -7.08 -52.64
C LEU A 74 -5.56 -7.88 -51.82
N SER A 75 -4.27 -7.70 -52.07
CA SER A 75 -3.19 -8.36 -51.33
C SER A 75 -2.19 -7.35 -50.81
N VAL A 76 -1.98 -7.30 -49.50
CA VAL A 76 -0.99 -6.45 -48.83
C VAL A 76 -0.02 -7.35 -48.06
N THR A 77 1.26 -7.30 -48.41
CA THR A 77 2.26 -8.29 -47.95
C THR A 77 3.63 -7.66 -47.68
N GLY A 78 4.46 -8.36 -46.91
CA GLY A 78 5.89 -8.05 -46.83
C GLY A 78 6.19 -6.68 -46.22
N GLU A 79 5.64 -6.43 -45.03
CA GLU A 79 5.77 -5.21 -44.24
C GLU A 79 5.23 -3.95 -44.95
N SER A 80 4.19 -4.11 -45.76
CA SER A 80 3.57 -3.02 -46.52
C SER A 80 2.34 -2.46 -45.80
N SER A 81 1.89 -1.27 -46.22
CA SER A 81 0.71 -0.65 -45.60
C SER A 81 -0.28 0.00 -46.57
N ILE A 82 -1.55 0.04 -46.14
CA ILE A 82 -2.57 0.92 -46.71
C ILE A 82 -3.10 1.83 -45.61
N GLN A 83 -3.09 3.13 -45.84
CA GLN A 83 -3.80 4.10 -45.03
C GLN A 83 -4.90 4.77 -45.86
N ALA A 84 -6.16 4.57 -45.50
CA ALA A 84 -7.29 5.23 -46.14
C ALA A 84 -8.03 6.13 -45.14
N ILE A 85 -8.18 7.41 -45.51
CA ILE A 85 -8.93 8.39 -44.73
C ILE A 85 -10.11 8.90 -45.56
N SER A 86 -11.32 8.79 -45.03
CA SER A 86 -12.50 9.42 -45.64
C SER A 86 -12.99 10.61 -44.80
N THR A 87 -13.08 11.78 -45.43
CA THR A 87 -13.64 13.00 -44.84
C THR A 87 -15.09 13.25 -45.27
N GLY A 88 -15.68 12.34 -46.04
CA GLY A 88 -17.07 12.42 -46.47
C GLY A 88 -18.06 12.20 -45.32
N THR A 89 -19.31 12.62 -45.54
CA THR A 89 -20.43 12.40 -44.61
C THR A 89 -21.54 11.68 -45.35
N VAL A 90 -21.31 10.42 -45.73
CA VAL A 90 -22.33 9.64 -46.42
C VAL A 90 -23.34 9.15 -45.39
N GLN A 91 -24.53 9.77 -45.40
CA GLN A 91 -25.67 9.42 -44.53
C GLN A 91 -26.72 8.53 -45.21
N ASP A 92 -26.41 7.96 -46.38
CA ASP A 92 -27.35 7.07 -47.05
C ASP A 92 -27.49 5.77 -46.26
N TYR A 93 -28.70 5.53 -45.74
CA TYR A 93 -29.05 4.42 -44.86
C TYR A 93 -28.73 3.02 -45.41
N ASN A 94 -28.49 2.87 -46.72
CA ASN A 94 -28.13 1.61 -47.40
C ASN A 94 -27.25 1.87 -48.64
N SER A 95 -26.09 2.50 -48.44
CA SER A 95 -25.09 2.71 -49.50
C SER A 95 -24.27 1.44 -49.74
N MET A 96 -23.77 1.23 -50.96
CA MET A 96 -22.73 0.23 -51.26
C MET A 96 -21.32 0.85 -51.22
N GLU A 97 -21.21 2.13 -50.87
CA GLU A 97 -19.94 2.83 -50.79
C GLU A 97 -19.13 2.39 -49.57
N ALA A 98 -17.83 2.21 -49.78
CA ALA A 98 -16.87 1.84 -48.76
C ALA A 98 -15.51 2.51 -49.03
N MET A 99 -14.70 2.77 -47.99
CA MET A 99 -13.33 3.26 -48.21
C MET A 99 -12.54 2.30 -49.11
N ILE A 100 -12.68 1.00 -48.88
CA ILE A 100 -12.19 -0.06 -49.75
C ILE A 100 -13.38 -0.92 -50.17
N PHE A 101 -13.66 -0.97 -51.47
CA PHE A 101 -14.74 -1.77 -52.04
C PHE A 101 -14.21 -2.84 -52.99
N LEU A 102 -14.65 -4.09 -52.81
CA LEU A 102 -14.36 -5.20 -53.74
C LEU A 102 -15.68 -5.85 -54.18
N GLY A 103 -15.85 -6.05 -55.49
CA GLY A 103 -17.02 -6.75 -56.04
C GLY A 103 -17.53 -6.13 -57.33
N GLN A 104 -18.85 -5.98 -57.50
CA GLN A 104 -19.43 -5.30 -58.67
C GLN A 104 -20.24 -4.06 -58.25
N ASN A 105 -20.24 -3.04 -59.11
CA ASN A 105 -21.02 -1.82 -58.90
C ASN A 105 -22.48 -1.94 -59.38
N HIS A 106 -22.89 -3.11 -59.92
CA HIS A 106 -24.24 -3.32 -60.46
C HIS A 106 -24.82 -4.63 -59.91
N ARG A 107 -25.98 -4.53 -59.24
CA ARG A 107 -26.72 -5.64 -58.59
C ARG A 107 -27.25 -6.74 -59.53
N VAL A 108 -26.85 -6.73 -60.81
CA VAL A 108 -27.45 -7.56 -61.87
C VAL A 108 -26.48 -8.63 -62.38
N LYS A 109 -25.15 -8.44 -62.23
CA LYS A 109 -24.14 -9.43 -62.64
C LYS A 109 -23.69 -10.23 -61.41
N LEU A 110 -23.64 -11.55 -61.54
CA LEU A 110 -23.18 -12.44 -60.48
C LEU A 110 -21.68 -12.25 -60.27
N VAL A 111 -21.29 -11.90 -59.05
CA VAL A 111 -19.88 -11.87 -58.62
C VAL A 111 -19.54 -13.21 -58.02
N GLU A 112 -18.49 -13.85 -58.49
CA GLU A 112 -18.06 -15.14 -57.97
C GLU A 112 -17.32 -14.97 -56.64
N ASN A 113 -16.27 -14.15 -56.60
CA ASN A 113 -15.35 -14.09 -55.46
C ASN A 113 -14.84 -12.68 -55.14
N ALA A 114 -14.75 -12.34 -53.86
CA ALA A 114 -13.99 -11.19 -53.37
C ALA A 114 -12.99 -11.64 -52.30
N HIS A 115 -11.71 -11.28 -52.43
CA HIS A 115 -10.66 -11.74 -51.52
C HIS A 115 -9.76 -10.60 -51.06
N VAL A 116 -9.67 -10.41 -49.74
CA VAL A 116 -8.66 -9.55 -49.11
C VAL A 116 -7.66 -10.43 -48.37
N LYS A 117 -6.37 -10.26 -48.67
CA LYS A 117 -5.25 -10.91 -47.99
C LYS A 117 -4.34 -9.85 -47.38
N ILE A 118 -4.05 -9.98 -46.08
CA ILE A 118 -3.07 -9.17 -45.35
C ILE A 118 -2.08 -10.14 -44.69
N ASP A 119 -0.79 -9.94 -44.91
CA ASP A 119 0.26 -10.87 -44.48
C ASP A 119 1.49 -10.10 -44.02
N ASN A 120 1.79 -10.10 -42.72
CA ASN A 120 2.85 -9.28 -42.12
C ASN A 120 2.79 -7.84 -42.63
N SER A 121 1.62 -7.23 -42.53
CA SER A 121 1.29 -5.94 -43.15
C SER A 121 0.07 -5.33 -42.48
N GLU A 122 -0.20 -4.07 -42.77
CA GLU A 122 -1.24 -3.32 -42.06
C GLU A 122 -2.19 -2.58 -43.02
N ILE A 123 -3.49 -2.61 -42.70
CA ILE A 123 -4.50 -1.76 -43.35
C ILE A 123 -5.20 -0.93 -42.28
N ASN A 124 -5.15 0.39 -42.43
CA ASN A 124 -5.74 1.37 -41.55
C ASN A 124 -6.80 2.18 -42.28
N LEU A 125 -8.07 2.02 -41.89
CA LEU A 125 -9.21 2.71 -42.48
C LEU A 125 -9.88 3.58 -41.43
N THR A 126 -9.97 4.89 -41.67
CA THR A 126 -10.61 5.82 -40.73
C THR A 126 -11.45 6.85 -41.46
N GLY A 127 -12.70 7.03 -41.07
CA GLY A 127 -13.50 8.09 -41.65
C GLY A 127 -14.95 8.13 -41.19
N ASN A 128 -15.65 9.20 -41.56
CA ASN A 128 -17.08 9.37 -41.26
C ASN A 128 -17.98 8.84 -42.39
N ILE A 129 -17.44 7.91 -43.17
CA ILE A 129 -18.16 7.17 -44.21
C ILE A 129 -18.75 5.90 -43.59
N GLY A 130 -19.87 5.43 -44.15
CA GLY A 130 -20.64 4.35 -43.56
C GLY A 130 -19.86 3.03 -43.41
N THR A 131 -19.24 2.56 -44.49
CA THR A 131 -18.47 1.31 -44.50
C THR A 131 -16.99 1.58 -44.75
N GLY A 132 -16.12 0.96 -43.97
CA GLY A 132 -14.67 1.01 -44.19
C GLY A 132 -14.26 -0.02 -45.24
N LEU A 133 -14.62 -1.28 -45.01
CA LEU A 133 -14.35 -2.39 -45.92
C LEU A 133 -15.65 -3.04 -46.39
N GLY A 134 -15.95 -2.93 -47.67
CA GLY A 134 -17.17 -3.48 -48.29
C GLY A 134 -16.84 -4.56 -49.32
N LEU A 135 -17.43 -5.74 -49.17
CA LEU A 135 -17.30 -6.84 -50.12
C LEU A 135 -18.68 -7.24 -50.67
N TYR A 136 -18.82 -7.25 -51.98
CA TYR A 136 -20.02 -7.68 -52.69
C TYR A 136 -19.72 -8.91 -53.54
N SER A 137 -19.90 -10.13 -53.01
CA SER A 137 -19.67 -11.36 -53.77
C SER A 137 -20.38 -12.61 -53.21
N ASN A 138 -20.64 -13.61 -54.06
CA ASN A 138 -21.25 -14.89 -53.65
C ASN A 138 -20.40 -15.69 -52.66
N SER A 139 -19.08 -15.47 -52.65
CA SER A 139 -18.15 -15.99 -51.65
C SER A 139 -17.04 -14.98 -51.38
N SER A 140 -16.94 -14.56 -50.13
CA SER A 140 -15.93 -13.59 -49.71
C SER A 140 -14.89 -14.23 -48.78
N LYS A 141 -13.64 -13.78 -48.89
CA LYS A 141 -12.55 -14.18 -48.00
C LYS A 141 -11.83 -12.95 -47.46
N LEU A 142 -11.62 -12.92 -46.15
CA LEU A 142 -10.77 -11.94 -45.46
C LEU A 142 -9.75 -12.72 -44.64
N ASN A 143 -8.50 -12.74 -45.10
CA ASN A 143 -7.43 -13.51 -44.49
C ASN A 143 -6.35 -12.58 -43.95
N LEU A 144 -6.06 -12.69 -42.65
CA LEU A 144 -4.96 -12.01 -41.99
C LEU A 144 -3.99 -13.08 -41.45
N ALA A 145 -2.69 -12.88 -41.67
CA ALA A 145 -1.67 -13.82 -41.23
C ALA A 145 -0.37 -13.13 -40.81
N ASN A 146 0.43 -13.79 -39.97
CA ASN A 146 1.82 -13.45 -39.69
C ASN A 146 2.00 -11.99 -39.20
N ASP A 147 1.44 -11.64 -38.06
CA ASP A 147 1.44 -10.28 -37.47
C ASP A 147 0.69 -9.22 -38.30
N ALA A 148 -0.17 -9.65 -39.23
CA ALA A 148 -1.03 -8.73 -39.98
C ALA A 148 -2.02 -7.99 -39.07
N ARG A 149 -2.32 -6.74 -39.44
CA ARG A 149 -3.26 -5.88 -38.72
C ARG A 149 -4.29 -5.25 -39.65
N LEU A 150 -5.56 -5.33 -39.27
CA LEU A 150 -6.64 -4.58 -39.91
C LEU A 150 -7.33 -3.71 -38.88
N ASN A 151 -7.15 -2.39 -39.00
CA ASN A 151 -7.78 -1.42 -38.11
C ASN A 151 -8.80 -0.58 -38.88
N ILE A 152 -10.04 -0.58 -38.41
CA ILE A 152 -11.14 0.14 -39.04
C ILE A 152 -11.87 0.94 -37.99
N SER A 153 -12.00 2.25 -38.22
CA SER A 153 -12.86 3.12 -37.42
C SER A 153 -13.78 3.94 -38.31
N THR A 154 -15.08 3.73 -38.18
CA THR A 154 -16.10 4.39 -39.00
C THR A 154 -17.24 4.95 -38.19
N GLU A 155 -17.99 5.87 -38.80
CA GLU A 155 -19.25 6.38 -38.24
C GLU A 155 -20.40 6.21 -39.25
N SER A 156 -21.46 5.53 -38.85
CA SER A 156 -22.65 5.34 -39.69
C SER A 156 -23.95 5.16 -38.90
N ASN A 157 -25.01 5.70 -39.48
CA ASN A 157 -26.39 5.44 -39.10
C ASN A 157 -27.04 4.52 -40.16
N GLY A 158 -27.90 3.58 -39.75
CA GLY A 158 -28.54 2.63 -40.66
C GLY A 158 -27.85 1.27 -40.68
N ILE A 159 -27.60 0.72 -41.88
CA ILE A 159 -27.10 -0.66 -42.05
C ILE A 159 -25.65 -0.79 -42.52
N ASN A 160 -24.96 0.33 -42.72
CA ASN A 160 -23.58 0.31 -43.23
C ASN A 160 -22.62 0.02 -42.07
N GLY A 161 -22.30 -1.25 -41.88
CA GLY A 161 -21.28 -1.63 -40.89
C GLY A 161 -19.88 -1.25 -41.33
N ALA A 162 -18.98 -1.06 -40.37
CA ALA A 162 -17.58 -0.74 -40.63
C ALA A 162 -16.91 -1.78 -41.55
N VAL A 163 -17.24 -3.04 -41.32
CA VAL A 163 -16.99 -4.14 -42.27
C VAL A 163 -18.31 -4.70 -42.71
N ARG A 164 -18.52 -4.78 -44.03
CA ARG A 164 -19.78 -5.25 -44.59
C ARG A 164 -19.56 -6.27 -45.70
N PHE A 165 -20.18 -7.43 -45.54
CA PHE A 165 -20.36 -8.41 -46.59
C PHE A 165 -21.79 -8.30 -47.10
N ILE A 166 -21.92 -7.78 -48.32
CA ILE A 166 -23.14 -7.19 -48.83
C ILE A 166 -23.94 -8.24 -49.62
N GLU A 167 -25.22 -8.39 -49.30
CA GLU A 167 -26.26 -9.18 -50.00
C GLU A 167 -26.07 -10.71 -50.06
N HIS A 168 -24.86 -11.23 -49.79
CA HIS A 168 -24.45 -12.61 -50.00
C HIS A 168 -23.71 -13.21 -48.79
N GLY A 169 -23.75 -14.55 -48.67
CA GLY A 169 -23.11 -15.34 -47.62
C GLY A 169 -21.85 -16.07 -48.10
N ASN A 170 -21.54 -17.24 -47.54
CA ASN A 170 -20.29 -17.99 -47.82
C ASN A 170 -19.02 -17.16 -47.53
N VAL A 171 -19.06 -16.38 -46.45
CA VAL A 171 -17.96 -15.54 -46.00
C VAL A 171 -17.00 -16.35 -45.13
N ASN A 172 -15.70 -16.26 -45.39
CA ASN A 172 -14.67 -16.80 -44.51
C ASN A 172 -13.78 -15.66 -44.02
N ILE A 173 -13.76 -15.42 -42.72
CA ILE A 173 -12.82 -14.52 -42.06
C ILE A 173 -11.86 -15.40 -41.26
N THR A 174 -10.58 -15.34 -41.62
CA THR A 174 -9.55 -16.19 -41.00
C THR A 174 -8.40 -15.32 -40.53
N LEU A 175 -8.11 -15.41 -39.24
CA LEU A 175 -6.95 -14.77 -38.61
C LEU A 175 -6.01 -15.85 -38.09
N ASN A 176 -4.73 -15.71 -38.41
CA ASN A 176 -3.67 -16.61 -37.95
C ASN A 176 -2.46 -15.80 -37.47
N SER A 177 -2.21 -15.78 -36.15
CA SER A 177 -1.25 -14.87 -35.52
C SER A 177 -1.42 -13.42 -36.02
N SER A 178 -2.62 -12.88 -35.91
CA SER A 178 -2.96 -11.57 -36.49
C SER A 178 -4.09 -10.88 -35.75
N GLU A 179 -4.30 -9.60 -36.00
CA GLU A 179 -5.25 -8.78 -35.26
C GLU A 179 -6.20 -7.99 -36.17
N MET A 180 -7.49 -8.00 -35.82
CA MET A 180 -8.52 -7.20 -36.47
C MET A 180 -9.25 -6.35 -35.43
N ASN A 181 -9.11 -5.03 -35.54
CA ASN A 181 -9.76 -4.04 -34.69
C ASN A 181 -10.83 -3.28 -35.49
N VAL A 182 -12.07 -3.33 -35.04
CA VAL A 182 -13.20 -2.66 -35.71
C VAL A 182 -13.97 -1.83 -34.69
N VAL A 183 -14.02 -0.52 -34.91
CA VAL A 183 -14.75 0.43 -34.06
C VAL A 183 -15.80 1.16 -34.88
N GLN A 184 -17.06 0.91 -34.57
CA GLN A 184 -18.20 1.59 -35.17
C GLN A 184 -18.79 2.63 -34.22
N ARG A 185 -18.94 3.84 -34.74
CA ARG A 185 -19.66 4.96 -34.12
C ARG A 185 -21.00 5.10 -34.85
N GLY A 186 -22.11 5.30 -34.13
CA GLY A 186 -23.45 5.37 -34.74
C GLY A 186 -24.24 4.06 -34.68
N ALA A 187 -25.44 4.07 -35.28
CA ALA A 187 -26.46 3.04 -35.08
C ALA A 187 -26.21 1.70 -35.82
N ALA A 188 -25.30 1.66 -36.80
CA ALA A 188 -25.01 0.45 -37.57
C ALA A 188 -24.17 -0.57 -36.77
N ALA A 189 -24.13 -1.83 -37.21
CA ALA A 189 -23.26 -2.85 -36.60
C ALA A 189 -21.78 -2.59 -36.93
N ALA A 190 -20.84 -3.07 -36.10
CA ALA A 190 -19.42 -2.96 -36.45
C ALA A 190 -19.05 -3.89 -37.61
N ILE A 191 -19.47 -5.15 -37.55
CA ILE A 191 -19.34 -6.11 -38.65
C ILE A 191 -20.75 -6.58 -39.02
N ARG A 192 -21.10 -6.43 -40.30
CA ARG A 192 -22.37 -6.91 -40.84
C ARG A 192 -22.10 -7.96 -41.92
N VAL A 193 -22.67 -9.15 -41.73
CA VAL A 193 -22.53 -10.27 -42.67
C VAL A 193 -23.91 -10.72 -43.11
N ASP A 194 -24.28 -10.42 -44.35
CA ASP A 194 -25.59 -10.82 -44.86
C ASP A 194 -25.63 -12.36 -45.14
N ARG A 195 -26.84 -12.95 -45.12
CA ARG A 195 -27.09 -14.38 -45.44
C ARG A 195 -26.37 -15.37 -44.49
N GLN A 196 -26.07 -16.56 -44.99
CA GLN A 196 -25.64 -17.73 -44.20
C GLN A 196 -24.35 -18.39 -44.71
N ASN A 197 -23.93 -19.45 -44.01
CA ASN A 197 -22.73 -20.23 -44.31
C ASN A 197 -21.45 -19.41 -44.13
N ASN A 198 -21.43 -18.59 -43.09
CA ASN A 198 -20.33 -17.69 -42.79
C ASN A 198 -19.48 -18.26 -41.67
N LYS A 199 -18.15 -18.07 -41.73
CA LYS A 199 -17.22 -18.64 -40.77
C LYS A 199 -16.19 -17.61 -40.31
N PHE A 200 -16.01 -17.53 -39.00
CA PHE A 200 -14.97 -16.76 -38.32
C PHE A 200 -14.02 -17.75 -37.67
N ILE A 201 -12.75 -17.74 -38.09
CA ILE A 201 -11.72 -18.65 -37.60
C ILE A 201 -10.58 -17.82 -37.02
N LEU A 202 -10.31 -18.00 -35.73
CA LEU A 202 -9.17 -17.39 -35.05
C LEU A 202 -8.22 -18.49 -34.59
N GLU A 203 -6.99 -18.42 -35.05
CA GLU A 203 -5.95 -19.41 -34.77
C GLU A 203 -4.64 -18.74 -34.33
N ASN A 204 -3.80 -19.48 -33.60
CA ASN A 204 -2.42 -19.12 -33.28
C ASN A 204 -2.28 -17.72 -32.66
N ASN A 205 -2.94 -17.46 -31.53
CA ASN A 205 -2.91 -16.16 -30.83
C ASN A 205 -3.48 -14.99 -31.65
N SER A 206 -4.55 -15.23 -32.41
CA SER A 206 -5.22 -14.17 -33.16
C SER A 206 -6.21 -13.40 -32.33
N LYS A 207 -6.48 -12.15 -32.70
CA LYS A 207 -7.43 -11.29 -31.97
C LYS A 207 -8.44 -10.64 -32.91
N ILE A 208 -9.72 -10.80 -32.61
CA ILE A 208 -10.78 -9.93 -33.14
C ILE A 208 -11.31 -9.09 -31.99
N ASN A 209 -11.26 -7.77 -32.16
CA ASN A 209 -11.87 -6.79 -31.28
C ASN A 209 -12.87 -5.96 -32.08
N ALA A 210 -14.16 -6.27 -31.96
CA ALA A 210 -15.23 -5.57 -32.65
C ALA A 210 -16.11 -4.83 -31.65
N GLN A 211 -16.22 -3.51 -31.83
CA GLN A 211 -16.91 -2.64 -30.90
C GLN A 211 -17.90 -1.73 -31.61
N ASN A 212 -19.14 -1.69 -31.11
CA ASN A 212 -20.00 -0.53 -31.30
C ASN A 212 -19.98 0.33 -30.03
N VAL A 213 -19.43 1.53 -30.17
CA VAL A 213 -19.21 2.48 -29.07
C VAL A 213 -20.20 3.64 -29.07
N HIS A 214 -21.32 3.50 -29.77
CA HIS A 214 -22.34 4.54 -29.82
C HIS A 214 -23.15 4.61 -28.51
N THR A 215 -23.37 5.83 -28.01
CA THR A 215 -24.04 6.07 -26.71
C THR A 215 -25.22 7.04 -26.77
N ASN A 216 -25.63 7.52 -27.95
CA ASN A 216 -26.68 8.56 -28.02
C ASN A 216 -28.08 7.99 -27.73
N ASN A 217 -28.66 8.43 -26.61
CA ASN A 217 -30.06 8.24 -26.22
C ASN A 217 -31.04 9.18 -26.96
N SER A 218 -30.62 9.94 -27.98
CA SER A 218 -31.38 11.08 -28.52
C SER A 218 -32.53 10.73 -29.45
N THR A 219 -32.78 9.46 -29.77
CA THR A 219 -33.90 9.09 -30.64
C THR A 219 -35.14 8.81 -29.80
N ASN A 220 -36.00 9.82 -29.70
CA ASN A 220 -37.40 9.71 -29.33
C ASN A 220 -38.15 8.83 -30.35
N GLY A 221 -37.91 7.51 -30.29
CA GLY A 221 -38.69 6.47 -30.97
C GLY A 221 -38.69 6.51 -32.49
N THR A 222 -37.59 6.11 -33.15
CA THR A 222 -37.50 5.29 -34.37
C THR A 222 -36.13 5.46 -35.02
N VAL A 223 -35.20 4.54 -34.76
CA VAL A 223 -34.16 4.21 -35.74
C VAL A 223 -34.25 2.72 -35.95
N ASP A 224 -34.69 2.36 -37.15
CA ASP A 224 -34.80 0.99 -37.65
C ASP A 224 -33.40 0.50 -37.98
N THR A 225 -33.03 -0.63 -37.37
CA THR A 225 -31.67 -1.18 -37.43
C THR A 225 -31.68 -2.44 -38.27
N GLY A 226 -32.24 -2.35 -39.48
CA GLY A 226 -32.01 -3.29 -40.58
C GLY A 226 -32.20 -4.77 -40.27
N GLY A 227 -33.04 -5.08 -39.28
CA GLY A 227 -33.49 -6.39 -38.83
C GLY A 227 -34.87 -6.20 -38.20
N PRO A 228 -35.78 -7.19 -38.28
CA PRO A 228 -37.21 -7.03 -37.97
C PRO A 228 -37.52 -6.71 -36.48
N THR A 229 -36.51 -6.54 -35.61
CA THR A 229 -36.65 -6.37 -34.16
C THR A 229 -36.23 -4.99 -33.62
N GLY A 230 -35.57 -4.12 -34.39
CA GLY A 230 -35.20 -2.76 -33.93
C GLY A 230 -34.12 -2.69 -32.82
N ASN A 231 -33.17 -3.63 -32.82
CA ASN A 231 -32.12 -3.82 -31.79
C ASN A 231 -30.68 -3.49 -32.26
N GLY A 232 -30.44 -2.43 -33.01
CA GLY A 232 -29.11 -2.14 -33.60
C GLY A 232 -27.99 -1.83 -32.62
N GLN A 233 -26.85 -1.39 -33.19
CA GLN A 233 -25.59 -1.12 -32.49
C GLN A 233 -24.84 -2.40 -32.03
N GLN A 234 -24.91 -3.44 -32.85
CA GLN A 234 -24.21 -4.70 -32.59
C GLN A 234 -22.71 -4.61 -32.88
N ALA A 235 -21.91 -5.41 -32.20
CA ALA A 235 -20.54 -5.67 -32.63
C ALA A 235 -20.56 -6.52 -33.92
N ILE A 236 -21.33 -7.60 -33.93
CA ILE A 236 -21.52 -8.45 -35.12
C ILE A 236 -23.01 -8.72 -35.35
N GLN A 237 -23.47 -8.50 -36.58
CA GLN A 237 -24.84 -8.78 -37.00
C GLN A 237 -24.87 -9.69 -38.23
N PHE A 238 -25.72 -10.73 -38.15
CA PHE A 238 -26.19 -11.55 -39.26
C PHE A 238 -27.68 -11.27 -39.49
N PRO A 239 -28.04 -10.39 -40.42
CA PRO A 239 -29.44 -10.02 -40.67
C PRO A 239 -30.32 -11.20 -41.10
N GLU A 240 -31.63 -11.04 -40.96
CA GLU A 240 -32.62 -12.05 -41.36
C GLU A 240 -32.42 -12.58 -42.79
N ASP A 241 -32.27 -13.89 -42.89
CA ASP A 241 -32.35 -14.62 -44.14
C ASP A 241 -33.60 -15.52 -44.15
N LEU A 242 -34.64 -15.11 -44.89
CA LEU A 242 -35.86 -15.91 -45.03
C LEU A 242 -35.62 -17.25 -45.75
N THR A 243 -34.47 -17.42 -46.40
CA THR A 243 -34.05 -18.67 -47.06
C THR A 243 -33.17 -19.56 -46.17
N ALA A 244 -33.06 -19.21 -44.89
CA ALA A 244 -32.23 -19.88 -43.91
C ALA A 244 -32.44 -21.38 -43.82
N HIS A 245 -31.34 -22.16 -43.87
CA HIS A 245 -31.37 -23.62 -43.75
C HIS A 245 -30.39 -24.11 -42.67
N LYS A 246 -30.79 -25.06 -41.82
CA LYS A 246 -29.99 -25.55 -40.67
C LYS A 246 -28.62 -26.12 -41.06
N SER A 247 -28.44 -26.54 -42.32
CA SER A 247 -27.16 -27.05 -42.84
C SER A 247 -26.16 -25.94 -43.24
N ARG A 248 -26.52 -24.67 -43.10
CA ARG A 248 -25.72 -23.50 -43.50
C ARG A 248 -25.65 -22.55 -42.30
N LEU A 249 -24.63 -22.74 -41.49
CA LEU A 249 -24.50 -22.06 -40.19
C LEU A 249 -23.67 -20.78 -40.31
N ASN A 250 -23.89 -19.86 -39.39
CA ASN A 250 -22.92 -18.82 -39.08
C ASN A 250 -22.07 -19.33 -37.91
N GLU A 251 -20.80 -19.61 -38.16
CA GLU A 251 -19.91 -20.36 -37.27
C GLU A 251 -18.77 -19.49 -36.76
N PHE A 252 -18.47 -19.59 -35.47
CA PHE A 252 -17.25 -19.06 -34.87
C PHE A 252 -16.43 -20.22 -34.33
N VAL A 253 -15.14 -20.24 -34.66
CA VAL A 253 -14.14 -21.17 -34.13
C VAL A 253 -13.01 -20.34 -33.55
N VAL A 254 -12.89 -20.32 -32.23
CA VAL A 254 -11.84 -19.58 -31.52
C VAL A 254 -10.87 -20.59 -30.91
N SER A 255 -9.63 -20.59 -31.42
CA SER A 255 -8.59 -21.54 -31.04
C SER A 255 -7.71 -21.06 -29.90
N GLU A 256 -6.88 -21.97 -29.39
CA GLU A 256 -5.93 -21.71 -28.30
C GLU A 256 -5.16 -20.40 -28.46
N GLY A 257 -5.08 -19.64 -27.36
CA GLY A 257 -4.40 -18.35 -27.29
C GLY A 257 -5.10 -17.20 -28.01
N SER A 258 -6.16 -17.48 -28.78
CA SER A 258 -6.87 -16.46 -29.56
C SER A 258 -7.97 -15.78 -28.75
N ILE A 259 -8.23 -14.51 -29.07
CA ILE A 259 -9.11 -13.62 -28.31
C ILE A 259 -10.24 -13.11 -29.20
N LEU A 260 -11.49 -13.33 -28.78
CA LEU A 260 -12.68 -12.72 -29.40
C LEU A 260 -13.33 -11.76 -28.41
N GLN A 261 -13.20 -10.46 -28.68
CA GLN A 261 -13.77 -9.37 -27.88
C GLN A 261 -14.88 -8.66 -28.66
N LEU A 262 -16.11 -8.74 -28.17
CA LEU A 262 -17.29 -8.12 -28.76
C LEU A 262 -17.96 -7.16 -27.76
N LEU A 263 -17.94 -5.87 -28.06
CA LEU A 263 -18.52 -4.84 -27.20
C LEU A 263 -19.63 -4.06 -27.90
N SER A 264 -20.77 -3.94 -27.24
CA SER A 264 -21.86 -3.02 -27.62
C SER A 264 -22.26 -2.18 -26.42
N LEU A 265 -21.94 -0.88 -26.44
CA LEU A 265 -22.31 0.05 -25.35
C LEU A 265 -23.83 0.25 -25.24
N GLN A 266 -24.53 0.04 -26.36
CA GLN A 266 -25.98 -0.10 -26.45
C GLN A 266 -26.29 -1.20 -27.47
N GLY A 267 -27.28 -2.04 -27.19
CA GLY A 267 -27.66 -3.14 -28.08
C GLY A 267 -27.07 -4.50 -27.69
N PRO A 268 -27.52 -5.57 -28.37
CA PRO A 268 -26.92 -6.90 -28.29
C PRO A 268 -25.58 -6.90 -29.02
N SER A 269 -24.57 -7.57 -28.49
CA SER A 269 -23.24 -7.60 -29.09
C SER A 269 -23.16 -8.54 -30.28
N LEU A 270 -23.84 -9.69 -30.20
CA LEU A 270 -23.88 -10.70 -31.23
C LEU A 270 -25.32 -11.05 -31.60
N ASP A 271 -25.69 -10.78 -32.85
CA ASP A 271 -27.06 -10.91 -33.32
C ASP A 271 -27.12 -11.80 -34.57
N PHE A 272 -27.69 -13.00 -34.41
CA PHE A 272 -27.93 -13.92 -35.52
C PHE A 272 -29.29 -13.68 -36.20
N ASP A 273 -30.13 -12.82 -35.62
CA ASP A 273 -31.47 -12.49 -36.09
C ASP A 273 -32.29 -13.72 -36.52
N GLY A 274 -32.48 -13.95 -37.82
CA GLY A 274 -33.24 -15.09 -38.38
C GLY A 274 -32.39 -16.31 -38.79
N SER A 275 -31.10 -16.32 -38.48
CA SER A 275 -30.12 -17.29 -38.97
C SER A 275 -29.71 -18.33 -37.92
N PHE A 276 -29.28 -19.51 -38.37
CA PHE A 276 -28.74 -20.56 -37.50
C PHE A 276 -27.29 -20.24 -37.14
N GLY A 277 -26.92 -20.46 -35.89
CA GLY A 277 -25.58 -20.16 -35.37
C GLY A 277 -24.91 -21.37 -34.74
N ARG A 278 -23.58 -21.39 -34.80
CA ARG A 278 -22.73 -22.31 -34.03
C ARG A 278 -21.54 -21.54 -33.46
N PHE A 279 -21.21 -21.81 -32.22
CA PHE A 279 -20.14 -21.14 -31.50
C PHE A 279 -19.26 -22.17 -30.79
N ASP A 280 -18.10 -22.47 -31.38
CA ASP A 280 -17.15 -23.44 -30.84
C ASP A 280 -15.93 -22.70 -30.27
N VAL A 281 -15.72 -22.88 -28.98
CA VAL A 281 -14.56 -22.38 -28.25
C VAL A 281 -13.75 -23.58 -27.82
N VAL A 282 -12.51 -23.67 -28.29
CA VAL A 282 -11.62 -24.78 -27.92
C VAL A 282 -10.63 -24.37 -26.84
N SER A 283 -9.89 -25.36 -26.34
CA SER A 283 -9.00 -25.24 -25.19
C SER A 283 -8.07 -24.03 -25.30
N GLY A 284 -8.02 -23.22 -24.24
CA GLY A 284 -7.09 -22.10 -24.12
C GLY A 284 -7.49 -20.80 -24.84
N ALA A 285 -8.68 -20.72 -25.44
CA ALA A 285 -9.22 -19.51 -26.05
C ALA A 285 -9.77 -18.51 -25.01
N GLN A 286 -9.84 -17.23 -25.40
CA GLN A 286 -10.45 -16.15 -24.59
C GLN A 286 -11.63 -15.49 -25.31
N ILE A 287 -12.78 -15.37 -24.64
CA ILE A 287 -13.98 -14.74 -25.20
C ILE A 287 -14.56 -13.74 -24.22
N GLU A 288 -14.84 -12.56 -24.71
CA GLU A 288 -15.54 -11.53 -23.95
C GLU A 288 -16.63 -10.93 -24.82
N ILE A 289 -17.88 -11.08 -24.40
CA ILE A 289 -19.05 -10.54 -25.10
C ILE A 289 -19.83 -9.70 -24.11
N VAL A 290 -19.76 -8.38 -24.28
CA VAL A 290 -20.36 -7.40 -23.37
C VAL A 290 -21.34 -6.55 -24.13
N GLY A 291 -22.59 -6.51 -23.68
CA GLY A 291 -23.65 -5.75 -24.33
C GLY A 291 -24.56 -5.02 -23.36
N ASN A 292 -25.37 -4.11 -23.88
CA ASN A 292 -26.38 -3.38 -23.10
C ASN A 292 -27.66 -3.22 -23.93
N PRO A 293 -28.39 -4.32 -24.20
CA PRO A 293 -29.58 -4.31 -25.03
C PRO A 293 -30.65 -3.36 -24.51
N ARG A 294 -31.58 -2.96 -25.37
CA ARG A 294 -32.60 -1.95 -25.04
C ARG A 294 -33.55 -2.38 -23.92
N THR A 295 -33.91 -3.66 -23.86
CA THR A 295 -34.84 -4.21 -22.89
C THR A 295 -34.17 -5.29 -22.04
N ALA A 296 -34.67 -5.51 -20.82
CA ALA A 296 -34.18 -6.59 -19.96
C ALA A 296 -34.46 -8.00 -20.55
N SER A 297 -35.46 -8.11 -21.43
CA SER A 297 -35.80 -9.38 -22.10
C SER A 297 -34.85 -9.74 -23.24
N ALA A 298 -34.07 -8.77 -23.76
CA ALA A 298 -33.12 -9.00 -24.83
C ALA A 298 -31.77 -9.48 -24.29
N GLY A 299 -31.23 -10.50 -24.94
CA GLY A 299 -29.90 -11.07 -24.69
C GLY A 299 -28.80 -10.23 -25.31
N ILE A 300 -27.57 -10.40 -24.83
CA ILE A 300 -26.37 -9.90 -25.51
C ILE A 300 -26.01 -10.76 -26.72
N ILE A 301 -26.40 -12.04 -26.68
CA ILE A 301 -26.36 -12.98 -27.79
C ILE A 301 -27.81 -13.34 -28.11
N GLN A 302 -28.25 -13.08 -29.33
CA GLN A 302 -29.64 -13.31 -29.74
C GLN A 302 -29.77 -14.06 -31.06
N SER A 303 -30.75 -14.95 -31.14
CA SER A 303 -31.14 -15.67 -32.35
C SER A 303 -32.62 -16.07 -32.29
N ARG A 304 -33.34 -15.96 -33.42
CA ARG A 304 -34.70 -16.51 -33.60
C ARG A 304 -34.67 -17.97 -34.09
N ARG A 305 -33.49 -18.48 -34.45
CA ARG A 305 -33.25 -19.88 -34.82
C ARG A 305 -32.32 -20.53 -33.82
N GLU A 306 -32.11 -21.83 -33.99
CA GLU A 306 -31.28 -22.63 -33.10
C GLU A 306 -29.84 -22.11 -33.10
N LEU A 307 -29.28 -22.02 -31.90
CA LEU A 307 -27.89 -21.66 -31.63
C LEU A 307 -27.27 -22.81 -30.82
N ASP A 308 -26.19 -23.37 -31.34
CA ASP A 308 -25.41 -24.40 -30.65
C ASP A 308 -24.10 -23.78 -30.15
N ILE A 309 -23.82 -23.93 -28.86
CA ILE A 309 -22.64 -23.39 -28.18
C ILE A 309 -21.87 -24.53 -27.54
N GLU A 310 -20.58 -24.64 -27.86
CA GLU A 310 -19.66 -25.61 -27.25
C GLU A 310 -18.44 -24.87 -26.68
N PHE A 311 -18.25 -25.00 -25.37
CA PHE A 311 -17.07 -24.53 -24.65
C PHE A 311 -16.25 -25.73 -24.21
N ASP A 312 -15.02 -25.84 -24.69
CA ASP A 312 -14.09 -26.91 -24.30
C ASP A 312 -12.85 -26.29 -23.67
N ASN A 313 -12.76 -26.30 -22.33
CA ASN A 313 -11.64 -25.77 -21.56
C ASN A 313 -11.16 -24.36 -21.98
N PRO A 314 -12.05 -23.35 -22.09
CA PRO A 314 -11.63 -21.99 -22.44
C PRO A 314 -10.68 -21.45 -21.37
N LEU A 315 -9.66 -20.68 -21.74
CA LEU A 315 -8.81 -20.02 -20.74
C LEU A 315 -9.62 -18.97 -19.98
N PHE A 316 -10.42 -18.18 -20.70
CA PHE A 316 -11.31 -17.20 -20.12
C PHE A 316 -12.55 -16.97 -20.99
N LEU A 317 -13.71 -16.87 -20.36
CA LEU A 317 -14.98 -16.54 -20.97
C LEU A 317 -15.71 -15.56 -20.07
N ASP A 318 -16.20 -14.45 -20.62
CA ASP A 318 -17.10 -13.54 -19.92
C ASP A 318 -18.22 -13.05 -20.84
N LEU A 319 -19.46 -13.36 -20.45
CA LEU A 319 -20.67 -12.99 -21.16
C LEU A 319 -21.49 -12.09 -20.23
N ARG A 320 -21.48 -10.78 -20.48
CA ARG A 320 -22.02 -9.78 -19.56
C ARG A 320 -23.07 -8.89 -20.21
N ASN A 321 -24.28 -8.88 -19.63
CA ASN A 321 -25.31 -7.91 -19.96
C ASN A 321 -25.36 -6.78 -18.94
N ASN A 322 -25.00 -5.57 -19.36
CA ASN A 322 -25.02 -4.36 -18.53
C ASN A 322 -26.43 -3.73 -18.38
N ARG A 323 -27.44 -4.25 -19.07
CA ARG A 323 -28.83 -3.87 -18.83
C ARG A 323 -29.25 -4.37 -17.45
N LEU A 324 -29.80 -3.48 -16.63
CA LEU A 324 -30.43 -3.85 -15.37
C LEU A 324 -31.46 -4.97 -15.60
N GLN A 325 -31.31 -6.09 -14.89
CA GLN A 325 -32.13 -7.31 -15.04
C GLN A 325 -32.03 -8.02 -16.41
N GLY A 326 -31.00 -7.70 -17.21
CA GLY A 326 -30.83 -8.20 -18.58
C GLY A 326 -30.59 -9.70 -18.68
N ASN A 327 -31.09 -10.31 -19.75
CA ASN A 327 -30.78 -11.70 -20.12
C ASN A 327 -29.38 -11.80 -20.74
N ILE A 328 -28.67 -12.91 -20.53
CA ILE A 328 -27.45 -13.17 -21.31
C ILE A 328 -27.83 -13.59 -22.74
N PHE A 329 -28.81 -14.48 -22.87
CA PHE A 329 -29.22 -15.07 -24.14
C PHE A 329 -30.68 -14.75 -24.50
N THR A 330 -30.95 -14.68 -25.80
CA THR A 330 -32.31 -14.77 -26.37
C THR A 330 -32.32 -15.78 -27.49
N VAL A 331 -32.71 -17.02 -27.19
CA VAL A 331 -32.63 -18.17 -28.11
C VAL A 331 -33.84 -19.11 -27.96
N PRO A 332 -34.27 -19.81 -29.02
CA PRO A 332 -35.42 -20.73 -28.97
C PRO A 332 -35.07 -22.06 -28.27
N THR A 333 -36.11 -22.85 -27.96
CA THR A 333 -36.02 -24.12 -27.22
C THR A 333 -35.10 -25.19 -27.85
N GLY A 334 -34.91 -25.17 -29.17
CA GLY A 334 -34.04 -26.13 -29.87
C GLY A 334 -32.54 -25.83 -29.77
N SER A 335 -32.14 -24.80 -29.02
CA SER A 335 -30.75 -24.38 -28.85
C SER A 335 -30.06 -25.20 -27.76
N SER A 336 -28.73 -25.35 -27.86
CA SER A 336 -27.92 -26.07 -26.88
C SER A 336 -26.69 -25.27 -26.44
N LEU A 337 -26.32 -25.39 -25.17
CA LEU A 337 -25.06 -24.93 -24.63
C LEU A 337 -24.42 -26.09 -23.88
N LYS A 338 -23.22 -26.48 -24.29
CA LYS A 338 -22.43 -27.52 -23.65
C LYS A 338 -21.08 -26.95 -23.26
N ALA A 339 -20.66 -27.24 -22.04
CA ALA A 339 -19.34 -26.89 -21.54
C ALA A 339 -18.65 -28.13 -20.99
N THR A 340 -17.37 -28.30 -21.33
CA THR A 340 -16.51 -29.40 -20.88
C THR A 340 -15.29 -28.80 -20.20
N ASN A 341 -14.86 -29.36 -19.07
CA ASN A 341 -13.73 -28.90 -18.26
C ASN A 341 -13.74 -27.37 -18.04
N SER A 342 -14.91 -26.79 -17.77
CA SER A 342 -15.12 -25.34 -17.70
C SER A 342 -15.60 -24.93 -16.31
N ASP A 343 -15.15 -23.77 -15.84
CA ASP A 343 -15.78 -23.13 -14.68
C ASP A 343 -17.17 -22.60 -15.05
N ILE A 344 -18.08 -22.55 -14.09
CA ILE A 344 -19.35 -21.81 -14.20
C ILE A 344 -19.48 -20.84 -13.04
N THR A 345 -19.31 -19.56 -13.38
CA THR A 345 -19.42 -18.45 -12.44
C THR A 345 -20.52 -17.51 -12.92
N VAL A 346 -21.46 -17.15 -12.05
CA VAL A 346 -22.65 -16.39 -12.45
C VAL A 346 -23.04 -15.29 -11.47
N TRP A 347 -23.58 -14.21 -12.02
CA TRP A 347 -24.15 -13.09 -11.26
C TRP A 347 -25.62 -12.90 -11.61
N ARG A 348 -26.45 -12.88 -10.57
CA ARG A 348 -27.90 -12.78 -10.65
C ARG A 348 -28.31 -11.45 -11.23
N LYS A 349 -29.49 -11.44 -11.85
CA LYS A 349 -30.11 -10.22 -12.33
C LYS A 349 -30.25 -9.18 -11.21
N GLY A 350 -29.61 -8.03 -11.40
CA GLY A 350 -29.68 -6.89 -10.48
C GLY A 350 -28.69 -6.93 -9.32
N SER A 351 -27.82 -7.94 -9.23
CA SER A 351 -26.65 -7.86 -8.36
C SER A 351 -25.61 -6.90 -8.95
N ASN A 352 -24.61 -6.55 -8.14
CA ASN A 352 -23.44 -5.85 -8.65
C ASN A 352 -22.61 -6.84 -9.49
N LEU A 353 -22.51 -6.59 -10.79
CA LEU A 353 -21.83 -7.52 -11.70
C LEU A 353 -20.31 -7.44 -11.60
N ASP A 354 -19.78 -6.45 -10.89
CA ASP A 354 -18.34 -6.23 -10.68
C ASP A 354 -17.85 -6.76 -9.31
N SER A 355 -18.77 -7.22 -8.45
CA SER A 355 -18.44 -7.80 -7.15
C SER A 355 -18.13 -9.29 -7.25
N ASP A 356 -17.86 -9.93 -6.10
CA ASP A 356 -17.87 -11.39 -5.96
C ASP A 356 -19.14 -12.00 -6.60
N PRO A 357 -19.01 -13.19 -7.22
CA PRO A 357 -20.12 -13.87 -7.88
C PRO A 357 -21.16 -14.40 -6.91
N ASP A 358 -22.39 -14.51 -7.40
CA ASP A 358 -23.47 -15.15 -6.63
C ASP A 358 -23.24 -16.66 -6.50
N LEU A 359 -22.69 -17.29 -7.55
CA LEU A 359 -22.29 -18.70 -7.55
C LEU A 359 -21.00 -18.88 -8.35
N ASN A 360 -20.11 -19.73 -7.86
CA ASN A 360 -18.88 -20.10 -8.53
C ASN A 360 -18.62 -21.61 -8.35
N PHE A 361 -18.55 -22.34 -9.46
CA PHE A 361 -18.22 -23.76 -9.45
C PHE A 361 -17.07 -24.03 -10.43
N PRO A 362 -15.87 -24.36 -9.92
CA PRO A 362 -14.73 -24.61 -10.78
C PRO A 362 -14.76 -26.03 -11.36
N THR A 363 -14.28 -26.17 -12.60
CA THR A 363 -13.93 -27.44 -13.27
C THR A 363 -15.11 -28.43 -13.38
N LEU A 364 -16.01 -28.18 -14.34
CA LEU A 364 -17.21 -28.98 -14.56
C LEU A 364 -17.45 -29.31 -16.04
N ASP A 365 -18.18 -30.41 -16.26
CA ASP A 365 -18.88 -30.67 -17.52
C ASP A 365 -20.36 -30.44 -17.29
N TYR A 366 -21.01 -29.60 -18.09
CA TYR A 366 -22.42 -29.29 -17.95
C TYR A 366 -23.08 -28.95 -19.28
N SER A 367 -24.41 -29.10 -19.34
CA SER A 367 -25.20 -28.63 -20.49
C SER A 367 -26.48 -27.91 -20.07
N PHE A 368 -26.85 -26.89 -20.84
CA PHE A 368 -28.13 -26.21 -20.75
C PHE A 368 -28.89 -26.28 -22.07
N THR A 369 -30.21 -26.42 -21.97
CA THR A 369 -31.13 -26.45 -23.09
C THR A 369 -32.38 -25.61 -22.80
N GLY A 370 -33.31 -25.59 -23.75
CA GLY A 370 -34.56 -24.85 -23.63
C GLY A 370 -34.41 -23.37 -23.99
N THR A 371 -35.53 -22.65 -23.92
CA THR A 371 -35.58 -21.23 -24.30
C THR A 371 -34.65 -20.42 -23.40
N ASN A 372 -33.74 -19.65 -23.99
CA ASN A 372 -32.73 -18.87 -23.28
C ASN A 372 -31.87 -19.70 -22.31
N PHE A 373 -31.69 -21.00 -22.58
CA PHE A 373 -30.95 -21.93 -21.73
C PHE A 373 -31.51 -21.99 -20.29
N ASN A 374 -32.83 -22.01 -20.18
CA ASN A 374 -33.54 -22.02 -18.89
C ASN A 374 -33.55 -23.39 -18.18
N THR A 375 -33.00 -24.44 -18.80
CA THR A 375 -33.01 -25.80 -18.26
C THR A 375 -31.58 -26.32 -18.15
N LEU A 376 -31.12 -26.61 -16.93
CA LEU A 376 -29.91 -27.40 -16.70
C LEU A 376 -30.22 -28.85 -17.09
N GLU A 377 -29.54 -29.39 -18.10
CA GLU A 377 -29.83 -30.70 -18.67
C GLU A 377 -28.91 -31.78 -18.06
N THR A 378 -27.60 -31.58 -18.09
CA THR A 378 -26.63 -32.51 -17.49
C THR A 378 -25.52 -31.78 -16.72
N THR A 379 -24.92 -32.48 -15.75
CA THR A 379 -23.65 -32.12 -15.12
C THR A 379 -22.92 -33.38 -14.68
N ASN A 380 -21.59 -33.37 -14.66
CA ASN A 380 -20.78 -34.45 -14.10
C ASN A 380 -20.66 -34.39 -12.56
N GLN A 381 -21.04 -33.28 -11.91
CA GLN A 381 -21.04 -33.10 -10.45
C GLN A 381 -22.40 -32.57 -9.94
N PRO A 382 -23.46 -33.40 -9.98
CA PRO A 382 -24.81 -33.01 -9.56
C PRO A 382 -24.92 -32.67 -8.06
N GLU A 383 -23.95 -33.02 -7.24
CA GLU A 383 -23.89 -32.70 -5.81
C GLU A 383 -23.63 -31.21 -5.54
N ILE A 384 -22.93 -30.50 -6.43
CA ILE A 384 -22.69 -29.05 -6.31
C ILE A 384 -23.52 -28.22 -7.30
N LEU A 385 -23.70 -28.69 -8.53
CA LEU A 385 -24.48 -28.00 -9.57
C LEU A 385 -25.81 -28.73 -9.81
N ASN A 386 -26.89 -28.21 -9.25
CA ASN A 386 -28.23 -28.76 -9.41
C ASN A 386 -29.30 -27.66 -9.30
N THR A 387 -30.57 -28.02 -9.42
CA THR A 387 -31.67 -27.05 -9.36
C THR A 387 -31.89 -26.43 -7.98
N ASP A 388 -31.42 -27.07 -6.90
CA ASP A 388 -31.54 -26.51 -5.55
C ASP A 388 -30.48 -25.41 -5.32
N THR A 389 -29.28 -25.58 -5.86
CA THR A 389 -28.19 -24.59 -5.77
C THR A 389 -28.28 -23.52 -6.85
N PHE A 390 -28.49 -23.91 -8.10
CA PHE A 390 -28.48 -23.03 -9.28
C PHE A 390 -29.85 -22.41 -9.60
N GLY A 391 -30.93 -23.04 -9.16
CA GLY A 391 -32.32 -22.64 -9.40
C GLY A 391 -32.99 -23.38 -10.57
N ASN A 392 -34.32 -23.32 -10.61
CA ASN A 392 -35.17 -24.02 -11.58
C ASN A 392 -35.35 -23.32 -12.94
N THR A 393 -34.73 -22.15 -13.12
CA THR A 393 -34.88 -21.29 -14.31
C THR A 393 -33.59 -21.14 -15.11
N GLY A 394 -32.57 -21.94 -14.79
CA GLY A 394 -31.29 -21.99 -15.50
C GLY A 394 -30.66 -20.61 -15.67
N LEU A 395 -30.10 -20.35 -16.86
CA LEU A 395 -29.37 -19.11 -17.15
C LEU A 395 -30.26 -17.85 -17.20
N THR A 396 -31.59 -18.00 -17.18
CA THR A 396 -32.51 -16.84 -17.21
C THR A 396 -32.55 -16.06 -15.91
N SER A 397 -31.96 -16.57 -14.83
CA SER A 397 -31.82 -15.85 -13.55
C SER A 397 -30.63 -14.89 -13.50
N TYR A 398 -29.73 -14.94 -14.49
CA TYR A 398 -28.42 -14.31 -14.43
C TYR A 398 -28.22 -13.27 -15.55
N SER A 399 -27.40 -12.27 -15.27
CA SER A 399 -26.99 -11.21 -16.23
C SER A 399 -25.52 -11.31 -16.62
N ARG A 400 -24.72 -12.11 -15.91
CA ARG A 400 -23.33 -12.40 -16.26
C ARG A 400 -23.05 -13.89 -16.07
N LEU A 401 -22.36 -14.49 -17.04
CA LEU A 401 -21.83 -15.85 -17.01
C LEU A 401 -20.35 -15.75 -17.39
N SER A 402 -19.49 -16.31 -16.56
CA SER A 402 -18.07 -16.39 -16.80
C SER A 402 -17.55 -17.80 -16.57
N SER A 403 -16.43 -18.12 -17.23
CA SER A 403 -15.61 -19.29 -17.00
C SER A 403 -14.16 -18.82 -16.97
N ASN A 404 -13.43 -19.04 -15.87
CA ASN A 404 -12.07 -18.55 -15.74
C ASN A 404 -11.09 -19.68 -15.41
N ASN A 405 -10.70 -20.42 -16.45
CA ASN A 405 -9.72 -21.48 -16.29
C ASN A 405 -8.27 -20.95 -16.22
N ALA A 406 -8.05 -19.63 -16.14
CA ALA A 406 -6.77 -19.02 -15.80
C ALA A 406 -6.51 -19.11 -14.27
N ARG A 407 -6.31 -20.34 -13.80
CA ARG A 407 -6.28 -20.73 -12.40
C ARG A 407 -4.88 -20.69 -11.81
N TRP A 408 -4.34 -19.49 -11.61
CA TRP A 408 -3.19 -19.29 -10.72
C TRP A 408 -3.38 -18.01 -9.89
N ALA A 409 -2.89 -18.02 -8.66
CA ALA A 409 -2.90 -16.85 -7.80
C ALA A 409 -1.59 -16.06 -7.95
N ILE A 410 -1.70 -14.74 -7.87
CA ILE A 410 -0.59 -13.78 -7.93
C ILE A 410 -0.59 -13.00 -6.62
N ALA A 411 0.44 -13.21 -5.79
CA ALA A 411 0.70 -12.36 -4.63
C ALA A 411 1.47 -11.12 -5.08
N ASP A 412 0.74 -10.03 -5.30
CA ASP A 412 1.24 -8.79 -5.90
C ASP A 412 1.51 -7.68 -4.86
N GLU A 413 1.00 -7.82 -3.63
CA GLU A 413 1.22 -6.82 -2.58
C GLU A 413 1.45 -7.45 -1.21
N LEU A 414 2.41 -6.90 -0.47
CA LEU A 414 2.63 -7.12 0.96
C LEU A 414 2.83 -5.75 1.62
N ARG A 415 1.97 -5.37 2.56
CA ARG A 415 1.97 -4.05 3.18
C ARG A 415 3.12 -3.89 4.17
N VAL A 416 3.82 -2.75 4.10
CA VAL A 416 4.88 -2.37 5.05
C VAL A 416 4.32 -2.24 6.46
N SER A 417 4.56 -3.28 7.27
CA SER A 417 4.22 -3.30 8.68
C SER A 417 5.25 -2.56 9.53
N THR A 418 4.78 -2.02 10.65
CA THR A 418 5.57 -1.37 11.68
C THR A 418 5.59 -2.21 12.96
N ASN A 419 6.47 -1.88 13.90
CA ASN A 419 6.44 -2.49 15.24
C ASN A 419 5.23 -2.07 16.09
N ALA A 420 4.32 -1.23 15.58
CA ALA A 420 3.04 -0.92 16.19
C ALA A 420 1.88 -1.77 15.65
N ASP A 421 2.11 -2.60 14.62
CA ASP A 421 1.08 -3.44 14.01
C ASP A 421 1.01 -4.82 14.67
N LYS A 422 -0.21 -5.27 15.00
CA LYS A 422 -0.56 -6.65 15.33
C LYS A 422 -1.18 -7.40 14.15
N LYS A 423 -1.17 -6.80 12.97
CA LYS A 423 -1.76 -7.37 11.76
C LYS A 423 -0.78 -7.31 10.59
N ILE A 424 -0.82 -8.34 9.75
CA ILE A 424 -0.11 -8.36 8.47
C ILE A 424 -1.15 -8.36 7.36
N HIS A 425 -0.94 -7.52 6.36
CA HIS A 425 -1.84 -7.38 5.23
C HIS A 425 -1.10 -7.51 3.90
N GLY A 426 -1.84 -7.95 2.88
CA GLY A 426 -1.39 -7.94 1.49
C GLY A 426 -2.56 -8.17 0.55
N HIS A 427 -2.28 -8.26 -0.73
CA HIS A 427 -3.27 -8.43 -1.79
C HIS A 427 -2.91 -9.61 -2.69
N ILE A 428 -3.94 -10.26 -3.21
CA ILE A 428 -3.85 -11.37 -4.16
C ILE A 428 -4.74 -11.06 -5.37
N SER A 429 -4.15 -11.19 -6.55
CA SER A 429 -4.83 -11.10 -7.84
C SER A 429 -4.99 -12.46 -8.49
N ILE A 430 -6.08 -12.63 -9.23
CA ILE A 430 -6.39 -13.78 -10.09
C ILE A 430 -6.47 -13.28 -11.55
N PRO A 431 -5.75 -13.89 -12.49
CA PRO A 431 -5.85 -13.55 -13.90
C PRO A 431 -7.25 -13.72 -14.44
N VAL A 432 -7.63 -12.88 -15.41
CA VAL A 432 -8.85 -13.01 -16.22
C VAL A 432 -8.43 -13.09 -17.68
N GLY A 433 -7.99 -14.27 -18.10
CA GLY A 433 -7.26 -14.47 -19.35
C GLY A 433 -5.76 -14.28 -19.18
N LEU A 434 -5.07 -13.85 -20.24
CA LEU A 434 -3.60 -13.70 -20.25
C LEU A 434 -3.11 -12.29 -19.91
N ASP A 435 -3.92 -11.27 -20.23
CA ASP A 435 -3.45 -9.88 -20.25
C ASP A 435 -3.95 -9.03 -19.08
N ASP A 436 -4.85 -9.56 -18.25
CA ASP A 436 -5.48 -8.80 -17.16
C ASP A 436 -5.73 -9.68 -15.92
N SER A 437 -6.03 -9.03 -14.80
CA SER A 437 -6.29 -9.69 -13.51
C SER A 437 -7.33 -8.93 -12.70
N ARG A 438 -7.97 -9.64 -11.77
CA ARG A 438 -8.91 -9.09 -10.80
C ARG A 438 -8.44 -9.42 -9.38
N SER A 439 -8.92 -8.66 -8.41
CA SER A 439 -8.82 -9.05 -7.00
C SER A 439 -9.43 -10.45 -6.78
N ALA A 440 -8.77 -11.25 -5.96
CA ALA A 440 -9.29 -12.53 -5.53
C ALA A 440 -10.61 -12.36 -4.74
N TRP A 441 -11.56 -13.26 -4.98
CA TRP A 441 -12.82 -13.31 -4.26
C TRP A 441 -12.64 -13.87 -2.85
N GLU A 442 -13.74 -13.85 -2.10
CA GLU A 442 -13.83 -14.42 -0.77
C GLU A 442 -13.39 -15.89 -0.76
N ASN A 443 -12.35 -16.18 0.02
CA ASN A 443 -11.75 -17.51 0.18
C ASN A 443 -11.24 -18.17 -1.11
N GLU A 444 -10.99 -17.41 -2.17
CA GLU A 444 -10.50 -17.96 -3.44
C GLU A 444 -9.04 -18.41 -3.40
N ALA A 445 -8.20 -17.71 -2.63
CA ALA A 445 -6.79 -18.09 -2.43
C ALA A 445 -6.43 -18.25 -0.95
N THR A 446 -5.46 -19.12 -0.69
CA THR A 446 -4.79 -19.32 0.60
C THR A 446 -3.35 -18.83 0.50
N ILE A 447 -2.90 -18.12 1.53
CA ILE A 447 -1.59 -17.46 1.58
C ILE A 447 -0.86 -17.96 2.82
N VAL A 448 0.43 -18.23 2.69
CA VAL A 448 1.33 -18.49 3.83
C VAL A 448 2.39 -17.40 3.90
N VAL A 449 2.42 -16.70 5.03
CA VAL A 449 3.39 -15.66 5.35
C VAL A 449 4.37 -16.17 6.40
N GLU A 450 5.67 -16.02 6.14
CA GLU A 450 6.73 -16.29 7.11
C GLU A 450 7.15 -14.98 7.77
N VAL A 451 7.21 -14.98 9.11
CA VAL A 451 7.82 -13.92 9.92
C VAL A 451 9.11 -14.47 10.54
N GLU A 452 10.24 -13.84 10.23
CA GLU A 452 11.56 -14.13 10.77
C GLU A 452 11.97 -13.01 11.74
N ARG A 453 12.07 -13.32 13.04
CA ARG A 453 12.51 -12.37 14.08
C ARG A 453 14.00 -12.06 13.96
N ILE A 454 14.46 -11.00 14.62
CA ILE A 454 15.89 -10.63 14.67
C ILE A 454 16.76 -11.78 15.23
N SER A 455 16.22 -12.56 16.16
CA SER A 455 16.86 -13.76 16.70
C SER A 455 17.09 -14.88 15.67
N GLY A 456 16.51 -14.78 14.47
CA GLY A 456 16.49 -15.82 13.45
C GLY A 456 15.35 -16.84 13.61
N ALA A 457 14.50 -16.69 14.63
CA ALA A 457 13.34 -17.55 14.82
C ALA A 457 12.27 -17.28 13.74
N LYS A 458 11.76 -18.35 13.12
CA LYS A 458 10.78 -18.28 12.02
C LYS A 458 9.43 -18.84 12.46
N LYS A 459 8.34 -18.18 12.05
CA LYS A 459 6.97 -18.65 12.26
C LYS A 459 6.13 -18.40 11.00
N ASN A 460 5.35 -19.40 10.61
CA ASN A 460 4.46 -19.31 9.46
C ASN A 460 3.02 -19.06 9.91
N TYR A 461 2.32 -18.23 9.16
CA TYR A 461 0.93 -17.87 9.35
C TYR A 461 0.17 -18.14 8.06
N THR A 462 -1.04 -18.68 8.18
CA THR A 462 -1.90 -18.96 7.03
C THR A 462 -3.15 -18.11 7.10
N SER A 463 -3.52 -17.49 5.99
CA SER A 463 -4.78 -16.76 5.85
C SER A 463 -5.41 -17.01 4.48
N LYS A 464 -6.60 -16.47 4.26
CA LYS A 464 -7.33 -16.53 3.00
C LYS A 464 -7.70 -15.12 2.54
N THR A 465 -7.99 -15.00 1.26
CA THR A 465 -8.46 -13.75 0.67
C THR A 465 -9.87 -13.40 1.15
N VAL A 466 -10.09 -12.11 1.35
CA VAL A 466 -11.40 -11.51 1.64
C VAL A 466 -11.90 -10.82 0.39
N GLY A 467 -13.12 -11.16 -0.01
CA GLY A 467 -13.74 -10.68 -1.23
C GLY A 467 -14.38 -9.30 -1.08
N HIS A 468 -15.05 -8.85 -2.14
CA HIS A 468 -15.82 -7.61 -2.15
C HIS A 468 -17.21 -7.87 -2.72
N SER A 469 -18.24 -7.70 -1.88
CA SER A 469 -19.64 -7.66 -2.26
C SER A 469 -20.38 -6.48 -1.65
N ASN A 470 -21.61 -6.23 -2.11
CA ASN A 470 -22.46 -5.16 -1.55
C ASN A 470 -22.67 -5.29 -0.03
N ASP A 471 -22.67 -6.52 0.50
CA ASP A 471 -22.86 -6.79 1.93
C ASP A 471 -21.53 -6.87 2.70
N LYS A 472 -20.41 -7.06 1.98
CA LYS A 472 -19.06 -7.20 2.54
C LYS A 472 -18.08 -6.41 1.66
N PRO A 473 -17.84 -5.12 1.92
CA PRO A 473 -17.08 -4.24 1.02
C PRO A 473 -15.57 -4.56 0.91
N GLY A 474 -15.11 -5.66 1.50
CA GLY A 474 -13.69 -6.00 1.63
C GLY A 474 -13.05 -5.44 2.89
N ILE A 475 -11.72 -5.35 2.90
CA ILE A 475 -10.93 -4.87 4.05
C ILE A 475 -10.51 -3.42 3.79
N SER A 476 -10.70 -2.54 4.77
CA SER A 476 -10.04 -1.23 4.83
C SER A 476 -8.75 -1.37 5.61
N ILE A 477 -7.63 -1.09 4.97
CA ILE A 477 -6.31 -1.11 5.59
C ILE A 477 -5.93 0.35 5.85
N TYR A 478 -5.58 0.67 7.09
CA TYR A 478 -4.92 1.94 7.43
C TYR A 478 -5.70 3.22 7.04
N GLY A 479 -7.03 3.14 6.99
CA GLY A 479 -7.91 4.28 6.65
C GLY A 479 -8.18 4.45 5.16
N GLU A 480 -7.74 3.52 4.32
CA GLU A 480 -8.07 3.48 2.89
C GLU A 480 -9.53 3.03 2.64
N GLU A 481 -10.03 3.27 1.43
CA GLU A 481 -11.32 2.70 1.02
C GLU A 481 -11.26 1.16 1.02
N PRO A 482 -12.32 0.47 1.48
CA PRO A 482 -12.39 -0.98 1.44
C PRO A 482 -12.21 -1.55 0.03
N ARG A 483 -11.45 -2.64 -0.10
CA ARG A 483 -11.33 -3.40 -1.35
C ARG A 483 -11.21 -4.91 -1.12
N GLY A 484 -11.56 -5.68 -2.15
CA GLY A 484 -11.42 -7.15 -2.17
C GLY A 484 -10.00 -7.60 -2.50
N GLY A 485 -9.77 -8.92 -2.49
CA GLY A 485 -8.48 -9.55 -2.78
C GLY A 485 -7.46 -9.45 -1.64
N LEU A 486 -7.82 -8.79 -0.54
CA LEU A 486 -6.92 -8.59 0.59
C LEU A 486 -6.90 -9.81 1.50
N PHE A 487 -5.77 -10.07 2.15
CA PHE A 487 -5.69 -10.98 3.30
C PHE A 487 -5.28 -10.21 4.54
N GLU A 488 -5.71 -10.71 5.70
CA GLU A 488 -5.34 -10.20 7.02
C GLU A 488 -4.90 -11.37 7.88
N ILE A 489 -3.81 -11.19 8.63
CA ILE A 489 -3.30 -12.14 9.61
C ILE A 489 -3.22 -11.42 10.95
N ASP A 490 -4.00 -11.86 11.92
CA ASP A 490 -3.90 -11.39 13.30
C ASP A 490 -2.71 -12.04 14.01
N LEU A 491 -1.99 -11.25 14.80
CA LEU A 491 -0.86 -11.65 15.62
C LEU A 491 -1.20 -11.45 17.11
N ASP A 492 -0.70 -12.35 17.96
CA ASP A 492 -0.90 -12.26 19.42
C ASP A 492 -0.23 -10.98 20.00
N GLU A 493 0.95 -10.64 19.48
CA GLU A 493 1.79 -9.53 19.91
C GLU A 493 2.21 -8.66 18.73
N PRO A 494 2.53 -7.37 18.95
CA PRO A 494 3.03 -6.50 17.90
C PRO A 494 4.33 -7.05 17.31
N LEU A 495 4.58 -6.69 16.05
CA LEU A 495 5.79 -7.09 15.37
C LEU A 495 7.05 -6.49 16.02
N GLU A 496 8.14 -7.25 16.04
CA GLU A 496 9.44 -6.75 16.49
C GLU A 496 10.12 -5.98 15.35
N ALA A 497 10.56 -4.74 15.60
CA ALA A 497 11.27 -3.92 14.61
C ALA A 497 12.48 -4.68 14.03
N GLY A 498 12.75 -4.56 12.73
CA GLY A 498 13.83 -5.29 12.05
C GLY A 498 13.54 -6.77 11.76
N SER A 499 12.38 -7.30 12.17
CA SER A 499 11.91 -8.61 11.69
C SER A 499 11.65 -8.58 10.19
N LYS A 500 11.78 -9.73 9.53
CA LYS A 500 11.52 -9.88 8.10
C LYS A 500 10.22 -10.62 7.85
N ILE A 501 9.42 -10.11 6.92
CA ILE A 501 8.14 -10.68 6.53
C ILE A 501 8.18 -10.97 5.04
N ARG A 502 7.72 -12.16 4.64
CA ARG A 502 7.63 -12.56 3.24
C ARG A 502 6.48 -13.53 3.01
N ILE A 503 5.83 -13.39 1.87
CA ILE A 503 4.92 -14.42 1.38
C ILE A 503 5.78 -15.56 0.84
N ILE A 504 5.59 -16.77 1.38
CA ILE A 504 6.37 -17.95 0.97
C ILE A 504 5.53 -18.93 0.14
N LYS A 505 4.21 -18.77 0.16
CA LYS A 505 3.28 -19.62 -0.58
C LYS A 505 1.98 -18.87 -0.86
N VAL A 506 1.46 -19.03 -2.06
CA VAL A 506 0.10 -18.66 -2.44
C VAL A 506 -0.47 -19.78 -3.31
N GLU A 507 -1.71 -20.18 -3.06
CA GLU A 507 -2.41 -21.25 -3.78
C GLU A 507 -3.90 -20.93 -3.90
N LEU A 508 -4.55 -21.45 -4.95
CA LEU A 508 -6.01 -21.44 -5.04
C LEU A 508 -6.63 -22.45 -4.08
N THR A 509 -7.82 -22.16 -3.56
CA THR A 509 -8.54 -23.07 -2.66
C THR A 509 -9.32 -24.16 -3.39
N SER A 510 -9.59 -23.97 -4.68
CA SER A 510 -10.36 -24.88 -5.52
C SER A 510 -9.97 -24.72 -6.98
N GLY A 511 -10.29 -25.74 -7.79
CA GLY A 511 -9.86 -25.82 -9.19
C GLY A 511 -8.40 -26.29 -9.32
N GLU A 512 -8.10 -26.98 -10.42
CA GLU A 512 -6.74 -27.40 -10.72
C GLU A 512 -5.95 -26.25 -11.37
N LEU A 513 -4.68 -26.11 -10.98
CA LEU A 513 -3.74 -25.16 -11.58
C LEU A 513 -3.69 -25.37 -13.09
N THR A 514 -3.80 -24.28 -13.84
CA THR A 514 -3.74 -24.33 -15.31
C THR A 514 -2.40 -24.92 -15.76
N GLU A 515 -2.46 -25.89 -16.68
CA GLU A 515 -1.26 -26.53 -17.21
C GLU A 515 -0.30 -25.49 -17.82
N GLY A 516 0.99 -25.57 -17.47
CA GLY A 516 2.02 -24.64 -17.94
C GLY A 516 2.15 -23.33 -17.14
N PHE A 517 1.34 -23.12 -16.11
CA PHE A 517 1.41 -21.96 -15.23
C PHE A 517 1.78 -22.33 -13.79
N ASP A 518 2.36 -21.37 -13.07
CA ASP A 518 2.69 -21.47 -11.65
C ASP A 518 2.03 -20.32 -10.88
N HIS A 519 1.77 -20.56 -9.60
CA HIS A 519 1.44 -19.47 -8.67
C HIS A 519 2.62 -18.51 -8.54
N GLN A 520 2.33 -17.21 -8.51
CA GLN A 520 3.35 -16.18 -8.58
C GLN A 520 3.43 -15.40 -7.27
N ILE A 521 4.64 -15.18 -6.78
CA ILE A 521 4.90 -14.28 -5.65
C ILE A 521 5.78 -13.17 -6.21
N LEU A 522 5.19 -12.00 -6.41
CA LEU A 522 5.84 -10.81 -6.98
C LEU A 522 6.31 -9.84 -5.89
N THR A 523 6.06 -10.16 -4.62
CA THR A 523 6.44 -9.33 -3.47
C THR A 523 7.85 -9.66 -2.99
N ASP A 524 8.57 -8.62 -2.56
CA ASP A 524 9.87 -8.77 -1.93
C ASP A 524 9.76 -9.12 -0.44
N THR A 525 10.89 -9.52 0.15
CA THR A 525 10.99 -9.59 1.61
C THR A 525 10.99 -8.17 2.18
N MET A 526 10.08 -7.94 3.11
CA MET A 526 9.88 -6.67 3.78
C MET A 526 10.49 -6.69 5.17
N GLU A 527 11.03 -5.56 5.63
CA GLU A 527 11.53 -5.39 7.00
C GLU A 527 10.55 -4.53 7.81
N VAL A 528 10.27 -4.94 9.05
CA VAL A 528 9.34 -4.24 9.94
C VAL A 528 9.93 -2.91 10.38
N PHE A 529 9.24 -1.82 10.06
CA PHE A 529 9.72 -0.46 10.33
C PHE A 529 9.56 -0.09 11.83
N PRO A 530 10.61 0.44 12.49
CA PRO A 530 10.51 0.96 13.85
C PRO A 530 9.75 2.28 13.88
N ILE A 531 8.51 2.27 14.39
CA ILE A 531 7.66 3.46 14.56
C ILE A 531 7.36 3.80 16.02
N ILE A 532 7.43 2.85 16.95
CA ILE A 532 7.21 3.14 18.38
C ILE A 532 8.31 4.11 18.85
N PRO A 533 7.97 5.28 19.43
CA PRO A 533 8.95 6.26 19.87
C PRO A 533 9.75 5.76 21.09
N PRO A 534 10.87 6.41 21.45
CA PRO A 534 11.63 6.04 22.64
C PRO A 534 10.78 6.08 23.92
N THR A 535 11.08 5.23 24.89
CA THR A 535 10.48 5.34 26.24
C THR A 535 10.71 6.74 26.81
N PRO A 536 9.68 7.43 27.34
CA PRO A 536 9.80 8.79 27.87
C PRO A 536 10.92 8.95 28.91
N ALA A 537 11.50 10.15 28.96
CA ALA A 537 12.62 10.44 29.86
C ALA A 537 12.23 10.33 31.34
N LYS A 538 13.11 9.75 32.15
CA LYS A 538 12.92 9.62 33.61
C LYS A 538 13.63 10.76 34.34
N PHE A 539 13.02 11.24 35.44
CA PHE A 539 13.56 12.31 36.29
C PHE A 539 13.52 11.90 37.76
N SER A 540 14.39 12.48 38.59
CA SER A 540 14.46 12.20 40.03
C SER A 540 13.25 12.71 40.81
N SER A 541 12.57 13.73 40.28
CA SER A 541 11.32 14.28 40.84
C SER A 541 10.42 14.81 39.72
N PRO A 542 9.09 14.67 39.85
CA PRO A 542 8.14 15.32 38.94
C PRO A 542 7.97 16.82 39.21
N ILE A 543 8.56 17.35 40.29
CA ILE A 543 8.47 18.77 40.68
C ILE A 543 9.85 19.42 40.58
N ILE A 544 9.93 20.61 39.98
CA ILE A 544 11.15 21.42 39.91
C ILE A 544 10.95 22.76 40.60
N GLY A 545 12.00 23.30 41.22
CA GLY A 545 11.92 24.58 41.92
C GLY A 545 11.83 25.76 40.96
N LYS A 546 11.16 26.84 41.38
CA LYS A 546 11.07 28.11 40.63
C LYS A 546 12.44 28.72 40.28
N GLY A 547 13.46 28.45 41.10
CA GLY A 547 14.83 28.89 40.88
C GLY A 547 15.65 27.99 39.93
N SER A 548 15.06 26.95 39.34
CA SER A 548 15.80 25.97 38.53
C SER A 548 16.43 26.58 37.29
N ARG A 549 17.76 26.50 37.22
CA ARG A 549 18.55 26.93 36.05
C ARG A 549 18.88 25.78 35.11
N SER A 550 18.81 24.55 35.60
CA SER A 550 18.98 23.34 34.80
C SER A 550 18.27 22.17 35.45
N ILE A 551 17.90 21.17 34.65
CA ILE A 551 17.34 19.89 35.12
C ILE A 551 18.08 18.73 34.46
N GLN A 552 18.25 17.64 35.20
CA GLN A 552 18.91 16.43 34.69
C GLN A 552 17.88 15.32 34.51
N GLY A 553 17.86 14.72 33.31
CA GLY A 553 17.01 13.59 32.98
C GLY A 553 17.83 12.36 32.58
N TYR A 554 17.14 11.23 32.45
CA TYR A 554 17.70 9.96 32.00
C TYR A 554 16.89 9.41 30.83
N SER A 555 17.57 8.89 29.81
CA SER A 555 16.99 8.14 28.70
C SER A 555 17.73 6.82 28.51
N GLU A 556 16.97 5.75 28.24
CA GLU A 556 17.53 4.46 27.86
C GLU A 556 18.04 4.48 26.40
N ASN A 557 17.49 5.37 25.55
CA ASN A 557 17.93 5.55 24.18
C ASN A 557 19.03 6.64 24.10
N LYS A 558 20.27 6.18 23.92
CA LYS A 558 21.47 7.03 23.90
C LYS A 558 21.62 7.86 22.61
N GLU A 559 20.87 7.52 21.57
CA GLU A 559 20.87 8.24 20.29
C GLU A 559 19.67 9.18 20.14
N ALA A 560 18.81 9.23 21.17
CA ALA A 560 17.61 10.04 21.14
C ALA A 560 17.93 11.55 21.08
N GLU A 561 17.17 12.26 20.26
CA GLU A 561 17.07 13.72 20.34
C GLU A 561 16.25 14.09 21.56
N VAL A 562 16.74 15.04 22.36
CA VAL A 562 15.98 15.60 23.47
C VAL A 562 15.47 16.97 23.07
N THR A 563 14.16 17.18 23.11
CA THR A 563 13.54 18.50 22.97
C THR A 563 12.60 18.77 24.13
N ALA A 564 12.27 20.04 24.38
CA ALA A 564 11.43 20.40 25.51
C ALA A 564 10.55 21.63 25.23
N MET A 565 9.41 21.68 25.92
CA MET A 565 8.46 22.78 25.88
C MET A 565 8.20 23.32 27.27
N HIS A 566 8.05 24.64 27.39
CA HIS A 566 7.58 25.36 28.57
C HIS A 566 6.18 25.90 28.30
N ASN A 567 5.18 25.42 29.06
CA ASN A 567 3.77 25.77 28.88
C ASN A 567 3.28 25.64 27.41
N GLY A 568 3.71 24.56 26.74
CA GLY A 568 3.38 24.29 25.33
C GLY A 568 4.20 25.06 24.30
N LYS A 569 5.17 25.89 24.72
CA LYS A 569 6.06 26.63 23.82
C LYS A 569 7.46 26.02 23.83
N GLN A 570 7.98 25.65 22.67
CA GLN A 570 9.33 25.08 22.55
C GLN A 570 10.41 26.09 22.94
N PHE A 571 11.46 25.59 23.60
CA PHE A 571 12.68 26.35 23.92
C PHE A 571 13.94 25.62 23.42
N SER A 572 15.07 26.32 23.41
CA SER A 572 16.30 25.81 22.78
C SER A 572 16.88 24.61 23.52
N THR A 573 17.20 23.57 22.75
CA THR A 573 17.78 22.29 23.21
C THR A 573 18.95 21.83 22.32
N GLU A 574 19.50 22.72 21.49
CA GLU A 574 20.46 22.39 20.42
C GLU A 574 21.74 21.68 20.90
N ASN A 575 22.15 21.91 22.15
CA ASN A 575 23.37 21.35 22.73
C ASN A 575 23.11 20.17 23.70
N VAL A 576 21.88 19.68 23.76
CA VAL A 576 21.51 18.59 24.68
C VAL A 576 21.88 17.26 24.04
N ILE A 577 22.76 16.52 24.71
CA ILE A 577 23.23 15.20 24.26
C ILE A 577 22.96 14.21 25.38
N VAL A 578 22.47 13.02 25.01
CA VAL A 578 22.37 11.89 25.94
C VAL A 578 23.76 11.27 26.10
N ASN A 579 24.28 11.30 27.32
CA ASN A 579 25.59 10.77 27.66
C ASN A 579 25.62 9.23 27.56
N LYS A 580 26.81 8.65 27.57
CA LYS A 580 27.00 7.17 27.50
C LYS A 580 26.32 6.42 28.64
N ASP A 581 26.14 7.08 29.79
CA ASP A 581 25.45 6.57 30.97
C ASP A 581 23.93 6.81 30.93
N GLY A 582 23.39 7.39 29.85
CA GLY A 582 21.97 7.68 29.66
C GLY A 582 21.51 9.03 30.21
N THR A 583 22.38 9.79 30.88
CA THR A 583 22.00 11.09 31.47
C THR A 583 22.04 12.22 30.44
N PHE A 584 21.19 13.24 30.62
CA PHE A 584 21.26 14.50 29.85
C PHE A 584 20.86 15.69 30.74
N THR A 585 21.27 16.90 30.34
CA THR A 585 20.98 18.13 31.08
C THR A 585 20.26 19.12 30.19
N LEU A 586 19.10 19.62 30.63
CA LEU A 586 18.39 20.72 30.00
C LEU A 586 18.73 22.03 30.70
N ASN A 587 19.07 23.04 29.91
CA ASN A 587 19.34 24.39 30.38
C ASN A 587 18.02 25.19 30.40
N LEU A 588 17.70 25.80 31.54
CA LEU A 588 16.50 26.59 31.78
C LEU A 588 16.83 28.08 32.02
N ASN A 589 18.08 28.51 31.84
CA ASN A 589 18.52 29.89 32.13
C ASN A 589 17.75 30.95 31.33
N ASP A 590 17.34 30.63 30.11
CA ASP A 590 16.61 31.52 29.21
C ASP A 590 15.08 31.50 29.44
N ILE A 591 14.63 30.78 30.48
CA ILE A 591 13.23 30.58 30.81
C ILE A 591 12.94 31.16 32.20
N SER A 592 11.87 31.94 32.31
CA SER A 592 11.36 32.39 33.60
C SER A 592 10.31 31.41 34.09
N LEU A 593 10.62 30.68 35.17
CA LEU A 593 9.71 29.72 35.77
C LEU A 593 8.80 30.40 36.81
N GLU A 594 7.52 30.09 36.76
CA GLU A 594 6.49 30.44 37.74
C GLU A 594 5.86 29.18 38.32
N GLU A 595 5.21 29.30 39.49
CA GLU A 595 4.50 28.17 40.09
C GLU A 595 3.42 27.65 39.15
N ASP A 596 3.22 26.33 39.12
CA ASP A 596 2.34 25.59 38.20
C ASP A 596 2.77 25.54 36.72
N ASP A 597 3.90 26.16 36.36
CA ASP A 597 4.47 26.01 35.01
C ASP A 597 4.80 24.55 34.70
N LYS A 598 4.70 24.17 33.42
CA LYS A 598 4.98 22.82 32.94
C LYS A 598 6.16 22.80 32.01
N ILE A 599 7.14 21.96 32.31
CA ILE A 599 8.22 21.58 31.40
C ILE A 599 7.93 20.18 30.87
N GLN A 600 7.62 20.06 29.59
CA GLN A 600 7.40 18.77 28.94
C GLN A 600 8.62 18.38 28.11
N VAL A 601 9.18 17.19 28.34
CA VAL A 601 10.43 16.73 27.74
C VAL A 601 10.17 15.54 26.83
N PHE A 602 10.54 15.72 25.56
CA PHE A 602 10.27 14.81 24.45
C PHE A 602 11.55 14.12 24.00
N LEU A 603 11.45 12.84 23.67
CA LEU A 603 12.52 12.07 23.04
C LEU A 603 12.10 11.66 21.62
N ARG A 604 13.02 11.82 20.66
CA ARG A 604 12.86 11.35 19.27
C ARG A 604 13.94 10.33 18.92
N ASP A 605 13.57 9.23 18.28
CA ASP A 605 14.52 8.25 17.76
C ASP A 605 15.23 8.73 16.46
N SER A 606 16.02 7.83 15.88
CA SER A 606 16.79 8.01 14.64
C SER A 606 16.35 7.05 13.52
N ALA A 607 15.11 6.51 13.59
CA ALA A 607 14.60 5.50 12.65
C ALA A 607 14.38 6.02 11.22
N GLY A 608 14.35 7.34 11.03
CA GLY A 608 14.09 7.99 9.75
C GLY A 608 12.60 8.18 9.43
N LEU A 609 12.35 8.58 8.17
CA LEU A 609 11.00 8.85 7.66
C LEU A 609 10.28 7.55 7.27
N ALA A 610 9.19 7.24 7.96
CA ALA A 610 8.39 6.03 7.72
C ALA A 610 7.80 5.95 6.30
N GLU A 611 7.41 7.09 5.73
CA GLU A 611 6.88 7.17 4.37
C GLU A 611 7.92 6.73 3.33
N THR A 612 9.21 7.01 3.54
CA THR A 612 10.29 6.55 2.64
C THR A 612 10.47 5.03 2.70
N ALA A 613 10.11 4.40 3.80
CA ALA A 613 10.07 2.94 3.94
C ALA A 613 8.79 2.32 3.37
N GLY A 614 7.84 3.11 2.86
CA GLY A 614 6.56 2.64 2.31
C GLY A 614 5.44 2.46 3.33
N VAL A 615 5.60 2.95 4.56
CA VAL A 615 4.52 2.94 5.57
C VAL A 615 3.42 3.91 5.15
N ILE A 616 2.19 3.39 5.03
CA ILE A 616 1.02 4.17 4.60
C ILE A 616 0.41 4.89 5.79
N ASN A 617 0.11 6.19 5.65
CA ASN A 617 -0.46 7.04 6.70
C ASN A 617 0.34 6.95 8.03
N PRO A 618 1.64 7.29 8.04
CA PRO A 618 2.44 7.31 9.27
C PRO A 618 1.92 8.38 10.25
N PRO A 619 2.23 8.26 11.56
CA PRO A 619 1.76 9.22 12.55
C PRO A 619 2.45 10.58 12.38
N GLU A 620 1.77 11.67 12.72
CA GLU A 620 2.32 13.04 12.65
C GLU A 620 3.56 13.25 13.54
N THR A 621 3.79 12.35 14.50
CA THR A 621 4.97 12.35 15.35
C THR A 621 6.26 11.94 14.61
N ASN A 622 6.16 11.29 13.44
CA ASN A 622 7.31 10.84 12.65
C ASN A 622 7.78 11.92 11.66
N ASN A 623 9.10 12.09 11.53
CA ASN A 623 9.71 12.97 10.54
C ASN A 623 10.96 12.33 9.93
N ASN A 624 11.74 13.12 9.18
CA ASN A 624 12.98 12.66 8.54
C ASN A 624 14.04 12.08 9.47
N ARG A 625 13.99 12.40 10.76
CA ARG A 625 14.88 11.84 11.77
C ARG A 625 14.32 10.57 12.39
N GLY A 626 13.03 10.56 12.72
CA GLY A 626 12.46 9.47 13.51
C GLY A 626 11.14 9.83 14.17
N ASN A 627 10.61 8.94 15.02
CA ASN A 627 9.37 9.19 15.75
C ASN A 627 9.63 9.82 17.13
N ILE A 628 8.81 10.81 17.50
CA ILE A 628 8.90 11.52 18.79
C ILE A 628 7.78 11.08 19.72
N ASN A 629 8.02 11.14 21.04
CA ASN A 629 6.93 11.03 22.01
C ASN A 629 5.81 12.03 21.69
N PRO A 630 4.53 11.63 21.75
CA PRO A 630 3.42 12.56 21.60
C PRO A 630 3.29 13.47 22.84
N SER A 631 2.63 14.61 22.70
CA SER A 631 2.37 15.53 23.83
C SER A 631 1.30 15.03 24.79
N ALA A 632 0.42 14.14 24.31
CA ALA A 632 -0.60 13.43 25.08
C ALA A 632 -0.62 11.97 24.60
N GLU A 633 -1.32 11.10 25.32
CA GLU A 633 -1.51 9.71 24.90
C GLU A 633 -2.05 9.65 23.45
N PHE A 634 -1.39 8.86 22.61
CA PHE A 634 -1.72 8.77 21.18
C PHE A 634 -1.63 7.32 20.72
N THR A 635 -2.74 6.78 20.22
CA THR A 635 -2.78 5.43 19.65
C THR A 635 -2.46 5.47 18.16
N PHE A 636 -1.48 4.69 17.75
CA PHE A 636 -1.16 4.43 16.36
C PHE A 636 -1.25 2.93 16.11
N ARG A 637 -2.09 2.52 15.14
CA ARG A 637 -2.38 1.11 14.86
C ARG A 637 -2.89 0.41 16.12
N ASP A 638 -2.16 -0.59 16.60
CA ASP A 638 -2.53 -1.44 17.73
C ASP A 638 -1.75 -1.09 19.02
N VAL A 639 -0.93 -0.04 18.99
CA VAL A 639 -0.08 0.38 20.12
C VAL A 639 -0.38 1.83 20.52
N THR A 640 -0.46 2.05 21.83
CA THR A 640 -0.57 3.39 22.42
C THR A 640 0.80 3.91 22.80
N PHE A 641 1.18 5.05 22.24
CA PHE A 641 2.44 5.72 22.57
C PHE A 641 2.29 6.51 23.87
N GLU A 642 3.22 6.30 24.79
CA GLU A 642 3.29 7.05 26.04
C GLU A 642 3.64 8.52 25.77
N PRO A 643 2.97 9.47 26.44
CA PRO A 643 3.27 10.89 26.28
C PRO A 643 4.66 11.25 26.83
N ALA A 644 5.22 12.33 26.28
CA ALA A 644 6.41 12.98 26.81
C ALA A 644 6.26 13.38 28.29
N THR A 645 7.31 13.16 29.08
CA THR A 645 7.31 13.39 30.54
C THR A 645 7.07 14.85 30.87
N ILE A 646 6.19 15.11 31.84
CA ILE A 646 5.86 16.46 32.31
C ILE A 646 6.43 16.67 33.72
N LEU A 647 7.16 17.77 33.90
CA LEU A 647 7.60 18.29 35.18
C LEU A 647 6.82 19.56 35.52
N THR A 648 6.40 19.70 36.76
CA THR A 648 5.64 20.87 37.24
C THR A 648 6.54 21.74 38.11
N VAL A 649 6.53 23.05 37.88
CA VAL A 649 7.21 24.00 38.76
C VAL A 649 6.39 24.18 40.03
N GLY A 650 7.01 23.97 41.18
CA GLY A 650 6.33 24.10 42.46
C GLY A 650 7.26 24.56 43.57
N ASP A 651 6.67 24.81 44.75
CA ASP A 651 7.46 25.11 45.94
C ASP A 651 8.11 23.83 46.46
N VAL A 652 9.42 23.73 46.21
CA VAL A 652 10.25 22.66 46.76
C VAL A 652 10.80 23.03 48.14
N GLY A 653 10.51 24.21 48.70
CA GLY A 653 10.88 24.71 50.04
C GLY A 653 12.38 24.66 50.38
N GLN A 654 13.00 25.78 50.75
CA GLN A 654 14.35 25.73 51.32
C GLN A 654 14.27 25.21 52.76
N VAL A 655 15.07 24.19 53.11
CA VAL A 655 15.21 23.73 54.51
C VAL A 655 16.45 24.38 55.10
N PHE A 656 16.28 25.14 56.17
CA PHE A 656 17.40 25.77 56.86
C PHE A 656 18.13 24.76 57.76
N PRO A 657 19.44 24.95 57.99
CA PRO A 657 20.15 24.17 58.99
C PRO A 657 19.52 24.32 60.37
N VAL A 658 19.37 23.22 61.11
CA VAL A 658 18.92 23.20 62.51
C VAL A 658 20.07 22.85 63.45
N ASP A 659 19.92 23.17 64.73
CA ASP A 659 20.94 22.93 65.75
C ASP A 659 21.16 21.41 65.90
N PRO A 660 22.39 20.90 65.72
CA PRO A 660 22.65 19.47 65.82
C PRO A 660 22.46 18.90 67.23
N LEU A 661 22.37 19.74 68.27
CA LEU A 661 22.05 19.35 69.64
C LEU A 661 20.59 19.60 70.01
N ASP A 662 19.90 20.49 69.28
CA ASP A 662 18.50 20.84 69.46
C ASP A 662 17.78 20.94 68.09
N PRO A 663 17.43 19.80 67.47
CA PRO A 663 16.94 19.74 66.09
C PRO A 663 15.64 20.54 65.79
N GLU A 664 14.97 21.07 66.81
CA GLU A 664 13.78 21.92 66.66
C GLU A 664 14.14 23.39 66.37
N LYS A 665 15.40 23.79 66.58
CA LYS A 665 15.85 25.18 66.47
C LYS A 665 16.66 25.40 65.21
N GLU A 666 16.19 26.27 64.32
CA GLU A 666 16.97 26.75 63.18
C GLU A 666 18.20 27.55 63.63
N VAL A 667 19.32 27.36 62.93
CA VAL A 667 20.61 28.01 63.22
C VAL A 667 21.33 28.39 61.94
N ASP A 668 22.27 29.31 62.05
CA ASP A 668 23.15 29.72 60.95
C ASP A 668 24.59 29.28 61.24
N PRO A 669 25.12 28.23 60.58
CA PRO A 669 26.50 27.76 60.82
C PRO A 669 27.56 28.66 60.15
N GLU A 670 28.73 28.84 60.78
CA GLU A 670 29.76 29.80 60.30
C GLU A 670 30.40 29.48 58.93
N ASN A 671 30.33 28.23 58.46
CA ASN A 671 31.09 27.68 57.34
C ASN A 671 30.17 26.87 56.41
N GLN A 672 29.12 27.52 55.92
CA GLN A 672 28.17 26.89 54.99
C GLN A 672 28.88 26.38 53.72
N PRO A 673 28.66 25.12 53.33
CA PRO A 673 29.21 24.57 52.09
C PRO A 673 28.47 25.12 50.87
N GLU A 674 29.11 25.05 49.70
CA GLU A 674 28.40 25.22 48.43
C GLU A 674 27.50 24.01 48.19
N LEU A 675 26.18 24.20 48.18
CA LEU A 675 25.19 23.16 47.90
C LEU A 675 24.63 23.34 46.47
N PRO A 676 24.32 22.25 45.76
CA PRO A 676 23.63 22.33 44.47
C PRO A 676 22.30 23.06 44.60
N GLU A 677 21.98 23.93 43.64
CA GLU A 677 20.64 24.53 43.56
C GLU A 677 19.62 23.45 43.16
N ASN A 678 18.42 23.48 43.76
CA ASN A 678 17.27 22.64 43.38
C ASN A 678 17.46 21.13 43.59
N GLN A 679 17.99 20.73 44.75
CA GLN A 679 18.09 19.31 45.17
C GLN A 679 16.73 18.58 45.23
N GLY A 680 15.62 19.31 45.17
CA GLY A 680 14.26 18.77 45.21
C GLY A 680 13.79 18.49 46.64
N GLN A 681 12.84 17.57 46.79
CA GLN A 681 12.27 17.21 48.08
C GLN A 681 13.15 16.25 48.90
N LEU A 682 14.17 15.63 48.29
CA LEU A 682 15.23 14.88 48.97
C LEU A 682 16.55 15.67 48.87
N SER A 683 17.00 16.29 49.95
CA SER A 683 18.11 17.25 49.94
C SER A 683 19.14 17.02 51.04
N VAL A 684 20.39 17.41 50.77
CA VAL A 684 21.40 17.71 51.78
C VAL A 684 21.31 19.20 52.10
N ASP A 685 20.95 19.53 53.33
CA ASP A 685 20.65 20.91 53.72
C ASP A 685 21.87 21.60 54.34
N PHE A 686 22.81 20.84 54.91
CA PHE A 686 24.04 21.35 55.51
C PHE A 686 25.10 20.25 55.65
N VAL A 687 26.37 20.64 55.55
CA VAL A 687 27.53 19.79 55.86
C VAL A 687 28.63 20.64 56.50
N SER A 688 29.11 20.25 57.69
CA SER A 688 30.23 20.91 58.35
C SER A 688 31.54 20.79 57.55
N SER A 689 32.29 21.88 57.44
CA SER A 689 33.70 21.86 57.01
C SER A 689 34.62 21.57 58.20
N PHE A 690 35.52 20.59 58.07
CA PHE A 690 36.42 20.21 59.16
C PHE A 690 37.69 21.07 59.19
N ASN A 691 37.83 21.90 60.24
CA ASN A 691 39.00 22.76 60.44
C ASN A 691 39.87 22.23 61.59
N PHE A 692 41.13 21.89 61.32
CA PHE A 692 42.07 21.38 62.33
C PHE A 692 42.94 22.46 62.99
N GLY A 693 42.75 23.73 62.63
CA GLY A 693 43.50 24.86 63.16
C GLY A 693 44.99 24.86 62.80
N SER A 694 45.77 25.71 63.48
CA SER A 694 47.22 25.76 63.34
C SER A 694 47.87 24.78 64.31
N GLN A 695 48.72 23.88 63.79
CA GLN A 695 49.37 22.83 64.56
C GLN A 695 50.90 22.95 64.48
N PRO A 696 51.63 22.66 65.58
CA PRO A 696 53.09 22.65 65.54
C PRO A 696 53.61 21.48 64.70
N ILE A 697 54.69 21.73 63.95
CA ILE A 697 55.40 20.70 63.19
C ILE A 697 56.06 19.72 64.17
N THR A 698 55.85 18.43 63.93
CA THR A 698 56.32 17.33 64.76
C THR A 698 56.91 16.21 63.90
N ALA A 699 57.89 15.50 64.46
CA ALA A 699 58.48 14.31 63.85
C ALA A 699 57.97 13.00 64.49
N ASN A 700 56.88 13.05 65.25
CA ASN A 700 56.23 11.91 65.89
C ASN A 700 54.79 11.76 65.40
N ASP A 701 54.17 10.59 65.61
CA ASP A 701 52.74 10.41 65.36
C ASP A 701 51.94 11.42 66.17
N GLN A 702 50.96 12.08 65.53
CA GLN A 702 50.04 13.01 66.18
C GLN A 702 48.61 12.77 65.70
N THR A 703 47.66 13.06 66.58
CA THR A 703 46.24 13.13 66.26
C THR A 703 45.78 14.57 66.50
N TYR A 704 45.33 15.22 65.43
CA TYR A 704 44.73 16.55 65.50
C TYR A 704 43.22 16.43 65.42
N TYR A 705 42.49 17.15 66.27
CA TYR A 705 41.03 17.13 66.24
C TYR A 705 40.49 18.34 65.50
N ALA A 706 39.42 18.14 64.73
CA ALA A 706 38.73 19.25 64.11
C ALA A 706 38.06 20.10 65.20
N GLN A 707 38.08 21.41 65.00
CA GLN A 707 37.31 22.35 65.79
C GLN A 707 35.82 21.99 65.69
N PRO A 708 35.05 22.14 66.78
CA PRO A 708 33.60 22.04 66.74
C PRO A 708 32.99 23.02 65.74
N GLN A 709 31.79 22.70 65.26
CA GLN A 709 30.99 23.58 64.44
C GLN A 709 30.55 24.79 65.27
N ARG A 710 30.84 26.01 64.82
CA ARG A 710 30.35 27.24 65.45
C ARG A 710 29.18 27.82 64.67
N LEU A 711 28.34 28.57 65.36
CA LEU A 711 27.16 29.24 64.81
C LEU A 711 27.42 30.75 64.67
N LEU A 712 26.65 31.44 63.85
CA LEU A 712 26.63 32.89 63.73
C LEU A 712 25.58 33.48 64.67
N ASN A 713 25.91 34.64 65.23
CA ASN A 713 24.98 35.51 65.94
C ASN A 713 24.05 36.21 64.93
N ALA A 714 22.97 36.80 65.43
CA ALA A 714 22.01 37.55 64.59
C ALA A 714 22.63 38.74 63.83
N ASP A 715 23.80 39.24 64.25
CA ASP A 715 24.57 40.29 63.58
C ASP A 715 25.61 39.76 62.56
N GLY A 716 25.64 38.44 62.33
CA GLY A 716 26.55 37.76 61.41
C GLY A 716 27.95 37.51 61.97
N THR A 717 28.22 37.84 63.24
CA THR A 717 29.49 37.52 63.90
C THR A 717 29.52 36.08 64.42
N VAL A 718 30.70 35.46 64.49
CA VAL A 718 30.83 34.10 65.04
C VAL A 718 30.50 34.08 66.54
N ASN A 719 29.64 33.14 66.95
CA ASN A 719 29.36 32.86 68.34
C ASN A 719 30.49 32.01 68.95
N GLU A 720 31.38 32.65 69.69
CA GLU A 720 32.53 32.01 70.34
C GLU A 720 32.16 31.26 71.65
N THR A 721 30.89 31.29 72.08
CA THR A 721 30.44 30.69 73.35
C THR A 721 29.68 29.39 73.19
N GLU A 722 29.16 29.12 71.99
CA GLU A 722 28.31 27.98 71.70
C GLU A 722 28.92 27.10 70.60
N GLU A 723 29.60 26.04 71.01
CA GLU A 723 30.16 25.02 70.13
C GLU A 723 29.15 23.88 69.88
N ARG A 724 29.17 23.31 68.67
CA ARG A 724 28.33 22.19 68.25
C ARG A 724 29.15 21.05 67.64
N PRO A 725 28.68 19.79 67.73
CA PRO A 725 29.24 18.71 66.94
C PRO A 725 29.27 19.05 65.46
N ASN A 726 30.30 18.61 64.74
CA ASN A 726 30.27 18.64 63.29
C ASN A 726 29.15 17.71 62.77
N TYR A 727 28.42 18.10 61.73
CA TYR A 727 27.24 17.36 61.29
C TYR A 727 26.92 17.49 59.80
N VAL A 728 26.01 16.62 59.36
CA VAL A 728 25.32 16.67 58.07
C VAL A 728 23.83 16.69 58.34
N GLN A 729 23.09 17.52 57.61
CA GLN A 729 21.63 17.56 57.64
C GLN A 729 21.06 17.07 56.32
N ILE A 730 20.07 16.18 56.40
CA ILE A 730 19.38 15.56 55.26
C ILE A 730 17.88 15.75 55.47
N SER A 731 17.15 16.11 54.41
CA SER A 731 15.69 16.20 54.46
C SER A 731 15.04 15.34 53.38
N ASP A 732 14.17 14.42 53.77
CA ASP A 732 13.27 13.72 52.85
C ASP A 732 11.82 14.18 53.04
N ARG A 733 11.39 15.06 52.14
CA ARG A 733 10.07 15.70 52.11
C ARG A 733 9.20 15.17 50.98
N ARG A 734 9.61 14.08 50.31
CA ARG A 734 8.81 13.44 49.26
C ARG A 734 7.45 13.00 49.82
N PRO A 735 6.35 13.02 49.05
CA PRO A 735 5.09 12.43 49.50
C PRO A 735 5.24 10.91 49.69
N GLU A 736 4.38 10.32 50.52
CA GLU A 736 4.48 8.89 50.91
C GLU A 736 4.58 7.93 49.72
N ASN A 737 3.87 8.21 48.62
CA ASN A 737 3.87 7.39 47.41
C ASN A 737 5.20 7.42 46.61
N ASP A 738 6.04 8.44 46.82
CA ASP A 738 7.31 8.64 46.10
C ASP A 738 8.54 8.27 46.96
N ARG A 739 8.31 7.80 48.20
CA ARG A 739 9.37 7.41 49.15
C ARG A 739 9.75 5.95 48.97
N ASN A 740 10.97 5.73 48.48
CA ASN A 740 11.55 4.40 48.29
C ASN A 740 12.87 4.21 49.06
N GLY A 741 13.12 5.03 50.07
CA GLY A 741 14.40 5.09 50.78
C GLY A 741 15.45 5.97 50.09
N TRP A 742 16.59 6.13 50.77
CA TRP A 742 17.73 6.94 50.32
C TRP A 742 19.04 6.46 50.98
N GLN A 743 20.18 6.77 50.39
CA GLN A 743 21.49 6.52 51.01
C GLN A 743 22.36 7.79 50.97
N LEU A 744 23.15 7.99 52.04
CA LEU A 744 24.16 9.03 52.12
C LEU A 744 25.55 8.40 52.07
N ALA A 745 26.40 8.87 51.17
CA ALA A 745 27.78 8.44 51.05
C ALA A 745 28.76 9.61 51.09
N VAL A 746 30.00 9.34 51.53
CA VAL A 746 31.12 10.30 51.50
C VAL A 746 32.31 9.71 50.77
N THR A 747 32.98 10.55 49.98
CA THR A 747 34.26 10.25 49.35
C THR A 747 35.25 11.34 49.71
N GLN A 748 36.41 10.96 50.24
CA GLN A 748 37.54 11.88 50.30
C GLN A 748 38.21 11.88 48.91
N ASN A 749 38.18 13.00 48.20
CA ASN A 749 38.58 13.00 46.78
C ASN A 749 40.08 12.79 46.59
N TYR A 750 40.90 13.40 47.45
CA TYR A 750 42.36 13.38 47.37
C TYR A 750 42.98 13.24 48.78
N PRO A 751 44.27 12.86 48.88
CA PRO A 751 45.02 13.05 50.13
C PRO A 751 45.06 14.52 50.56
N PHE A 752 45.49 14.80 51.80
CA PHE A 752 45.73 16.18 52.23
C PHE A 752 46.94 16.77 51.47
N LEU A 753 46.72 17.84 50.72
CA LEU A 753 47.73 18.49 49.89
C LEU A 753 48.05 19.89 50.39
N ALA A 754 49.32 20.25 50.43
CA ALA A 754 49.76 21.62 50.64
C ALA A 754 49.57 22.48 49.38
N THR A 755 49.61 23.81 49.52
CA THR A 755 49.49 24.77 48.39
C THR A 755 50.54 24.54 47.29
N ASN A 756 51.65 23.86 47.58
CA ASN A 756 52.69 23.46 46.63
C ASN A 756 52.49 22.04 46.06
N ASN A 757 51.30 21.44 46.22
CA ASN A 757 50.93 20.07 45.86
C ASN A 757 51.72 18.96 46.57
N ARG A 758 52.42 19.25 47.69
CA ARG A 758 53.02 18.18 48.52
C ARG A 758 51.96 17.51 49.38
N GLU A 759 51.90 16.19 49.33
CA GLU A 759 51.02 15.38 50.16
C GLU A 759 51.51 15.30 51.61
N LEU A 760 50.57 15.40 52.56
CA LEU A 760 50.78 15.01 53.95
C LEU A 760 50.73 13.47 54.05
N ASN A 761 51.84 12.85 53.68
CA ASN A 761 51.91 11.41 53.44
C ASN A 761 51.42 10.57 54.63
N GLY A 762 50.46 9.69 54.35
CA GLY A 762 49.90 8.77 55.35
C GLY A 762 48.90 9.41 56.32
N ALA A 763 48.52 10.67 56.12
CA ALA A 763 47.47 11.31 56.90
C ALA A 763 46.12 10.60 56.70
N ARG A 764 45.38 10.39 57.79
CA ARG A 764 44.11 9.66 57.76
C ARG A 764 43.02 10.43 58.52
N LEU A 765 41.93 10.73 57.83
CA LEU A 765 40.75 11.35 58.42
C LEU A 765 39.85 10.28 59.06
N ARG A 766 39.48 10.47 60.31
CA ARG A 766 38.71 9.53 61.12
C ARG A 766 37.50 10.21 61.76
N LEU A 767 36.33 9.62 61.56
CA LEU A 767 35.04 10.07 62.07
C LEU A 767 34.58 9.11 63.17
N THR A 768 34.32 9.66 64.36
CA THR A 768 33.88 8.91 65.54
C THR A 768 32.64 9.49 66.18
N ASN A 769 32.08 8.78 67.17
CA ASN A 769 30.89 9.20 67.93
C ASN A 769 29.70 9.57 67.04
N GLN A 770 29.49 8.79 65.98
CA GLN A 770 28.41 8.98 65.03
C GLN A 770 27.06 8.80 65.71
N GLN A 771 26.17 9.78 65.56
CA GLN A 771 24.83 9.80 66.13
C GLN A 771 23.82 10.36 65.12
N LEU A 772 22.56 9.99 65.30
CA LEU A 772 21.42 10.52 64.55
C LEU A 772 20.49 11.28 65.49
N ALA A 773 19.98 12.41 65.04
CA ALA A 773 18.97 13.19 65.75
C ALA A 773 17.91 13.72 64.78
N THR A 774 16.67 13.86 65.26
CA THR A 774 15.56 14.47 64.53
C THR A 774 14.59 15.10 65.51
N ALA A 775 13.92 16.18 65.09
CA ALA A 775 12.82 16.82 65.82
C ALA A 775 11.46 16.21 65.48
N GLN A 776 11.34 15.57 64.32
CA GLN A 776 10.04 15.23 63.72
C GLN A 776 9.55 13.82 64.08
N GLY A 777 10.35 13.07 64.85
CA GLY A 777 10.09 11.66 65.15
C GLY A 777 10.21 10.77 63.90
N GLY A 778 9.75 9.52 64.01
CA GLY A 778 9.81 8.53 62.93
C GLY A 778 10.96 7.53 63.03
N SER A 779 11.08 6.67 62.01
CA SER A 779 12.09 5.62 61.96
C SER A 779 13.42 6.16 61.43
N ALA A 780 14.49 5.98 62.20
CA ALA A 780 15.82 6.46 61.85
C ALA A 780 16.44 5.66 60.69
N PRO A 781 17.25 6.29 59.82
CA PRO A 781 18.09 5.56 58.88
C PRO A 781 19.16 4.74 59.62
N GLU A 782 19.63 3.67 59.00
CA GLU A 782 20.62 2.76 59.57
C GLU A 782 22.07 3.17 59.24
N PHE A 783 22.98 3.05 60.22
CA PHE A 783 24.41 3.21 59.98
C PHE A 783 24.97 2.04 59.17
N GLN A 784 25.74 2.35 58.12
CA GLN A 784 26.36 1.35 57.24
C GLN A 784 27.86 1.14 57.52
N GLN A 785 28.44 1.87 58.48
CA GLN A 785 29.85 1.75 58.88
C GLN A 785 30.00 1.59 60.38
N THR A 786 31.08 0.95 60.80
CA THR A 786 31.46 0.86 62.21
C THR A 786 32.09 2.15 62.70
N ASN A 787 31.85 2.51 63.96
CA ASN A 787 32.52 3.60 64.66
C ASN A 787 33.76 3.04 65.39
N PRO A 788 35.01 3.51 65.13
CA PRO A 788 35.39 4.65 64.29
C PRO A 788 35.49 4.34 62.79
N LEU A 789 35.11 5.30 61.95
CA LEU A 789 35.25 5.22 60.49
C LEU A 789 36.50 5.97 60.02
N ALA A 790 37.42 5.29 59.33
CA ALA A 790 38.54 5.93 58.66
C ALA A 790 38.25 6.11 57.16
N LEU A 791 38.42 7.33 56.66
CA LEU A 791 38.32 7.63 55.24
C LEU A 791 39.64 7.31 54.53
N VAL A 792 39.52 6.81 53.30
CA VAL A 792 40.64 6.52 52.42
C VAL A 792 40.41 7.32 51.14
N PRO A 793 41.36 8.16 50.70
CA PRO A 793 41.23 8.92 49.47
C PRO A 793 40.81 8.06 48.27
N GLY A 794 39.89 8.56 47.45
CA GLY A 794 39.32 7.90 46.28
C GLY A 794 38.27 6.81 46.56
N ASN A 795 38.09 6.39 47.82
CA ASN A 795 37.11 5.33 48.16
C ASN A 795 35.79 5.92 48.64
N ARG A 796 34.70 5.60 47.92
CA ARG A 796 33.32 5.90 48.32
C ARG A 796 32.91 5.04 49.53
N ARG A 797 32.35 5.67 50.56
CA ARG A 797 31.83 5.00 51.78
C ARG A 797 30.37 5.38 51.99
N ILE A 798 29.48 4.37 52.00
CA ILE A 798 28.08 4.56 52.39
C ILE A 798 28.03 4.69 53.91
N LEU A 799 27.40 5.76 54.41
CA LEU A 799 27.32 6.12 55.83
C LEU A 799 25.98 5.77 56.43
N LEU A 800 24.90 6.18 55.75
CA LEU A 800 23.52 5.97 56.16
C LEU A 800 22.72 5.33 55.03
N MET A 801 21.75 4.52 55.40
CA MET A 801 20.77 3.95 54.49
C MET A 801 19.39 3.99 55.15
N ALA A 802 18.42 4.56 54.45
CA ALA A 802 17.02 4.59 54.82
C ALA A 802 16.25 3.64 53.90
N GLN A 803 15.40 2.78 54.45
CA GLN A 803 14.51 1.89 53.69
C GLN A 803 13.04 2.27 53.88
N GLY A 804 12.26 2.21 52.79
CA GLY A 804 10.82 2.51 52.83
C GLY A 804 10.53 3.91 53.36
N THR A 805 9.90 3.98 54.54
CA THR A 805 9.52 5.23 55.22
C THR A 805 10.55 5.74 56.23
N GLU A 806 11.66 5.01 56.45
CA GLU A 806 12.76 5.48 57.28
C GLU A 806 13.38 6.77 56.73
N GLY A 807 13.98 7.56 57.60
CA GLY A 807 14.66 8.79 57.17
C GLY A 807 13.71 9.85 56.61
N THR A 808 12.39 9.72 56.82
CA THR A 808 11.40 10.75 56.50
C THR A 808 11.65 11.99 57.34
N GLY A 809 11.50 13.17 56.74
CA GLY A 809 11.69 14.44 57.42
C GLY A 809 13.17 14.82 57.51
N THR A 810 13.49 15.74 58.41
CA THR A 810 14.85 16.26 58.61
C THR A 810 15.61 15.43 59.63
N TRP A 811 16.77 14.93 59.21
CA TRP A 811 17.69 14.10 59.99
C TRP A 811 19.06 14.74 60.08
N ILE A 812 19.60 14.76 61.30
CA ILE A 812 20.93 15.26 61.63
C ILE A 812 21.84 14.07 61.88
N TYR A 813 22.85 13.92 61.04
CA TYR A 813 23.95 12.99 61.24
C TYR A 813 25.15 13.73 61.83
N ARG A 814 25.37 13.57 63.13
CA ARG A 814 26.37 14.32 63.90
C ARG A 814 27.52 13.46 64.40
N PHE A 815 28.68 14.07 64.57
CA PHE A 815 29.89 13.46 65.10
C PHE A 815 30.15 13.98 66.52
N GLY A 816 29.63 13.27 67.52
CA GLY A 816 29.70 13.61 68.93
C GLY A 816 28.47 14.33 69.47
N ASP A 817 28.60 14.76 70.72
CA ASP A 817 27.62 15.54 71.51
C ASP A 817 28.32 16.74 72.17
N GLN A 818 27.64 17.45 73.08
CA GLN A 818 28.20 18.61 73.79
C GLN A 818 29.54 18.31 74.49
N GLU A 819 29.76 17.08 74.97
CA GLU A 819 30.98 16.70 75.71
C GLU A 819 32.09 16.19 74.78
N THR A 820 31.72 15.58 73.65
CA THR A 820 32.64 14.85 72.77
C THR A 820 32.90 15.52 71.41
N ALA A 821 32.18 16.60 71.08
CA ALA A 821 32.28 17.31 69.80
C ALA A 821 33.73 17.64 69.39
N ASN A 822 34.53 18.13 70.34
CA ASN A 822 35.92 18.54 70.12
C ASN A 822 36.92 17.38 69.91
N LYS A 823 36.46 16.12 69.95
CA LYS A 823 37.30 14.92 69.78
C LYS A 823 36.71 13.89 68.82
N SER A 824 35.69 14.25 68.05
CA SER A 824 34.90 13.30 67.24
C SER A 824 35.30 13.24 65.76
N VAL A 825 36.01 14.25 65.27
CA VAL A 825 36.61 14.26 63.93
C VAL A 825 38.11 14.44 64.10
N ALA A 826 38.91 13.47 63.64
CA ALA A 826 40.33 13.39 63.91
C ALA A 826 41.15 13.23 62.62
N LEU A 827 42.28 13.91 62.54
CA LEU A 827 43.31 13.76 61.53
C LEU A 827 44.54 13.11 62.17
N ASP A 828 44.76 11.84 61.85
CA ASP A 828 45.91 11.09 62.30
C ASP A 828 47.08 11.32 61.33
N VAL A 829 48.18 11.92 61.79
CA VAL A 829 49.38 12.24 61.01
C VAL A 829 50.56 11.40 61.52
N PRO A 830 51.09 10.46 60.72
CA PRO A 830 52.16 9.58 61.17
C PRO A 830 53.52 10.26 61.17
N LYS A 831 54.46 9.73 61.95
CA LYS A 831 55.87 10.12 62.01
C LYS A 831 56.56 10.20 60.63
N GLY A 832 56.11 9.39 59.66
CA GLY A 832 56.63 9.39 58.29
C GLY A 832 56.13 10.53 57.39
N ALA A 833 55.19 11.35 57.85
CA ALA A 833 54.54 12.36 57.02
C ALA A 833 55.44 13.55 56.63
N ASN A 834 56.48 13.84 57.43
CA ASN A 834 57.40 14.97 57.25
C ASN A 834 56.71 16.31 56.90
N PRO A 835 55.79 16.82 57.75
CA PRO A 835 55.01 18.02 57.46
C PRO A 835 55.88 19.28 57.31
N GLU A 836 55.51 20.15 56.37
CA GLU A 836 56.09 21.47 56.18
C GLU A 836 55.24 22.57 56.84
N ALA A 837 55.80 23.76 57.01
CA ALA A 837 55.07 24.94 57.46
C ALA A 837 54.16 25.46 56.33
N ALA A 838 53.07 24.74 56.06
CA ALA A 838 52.11 25.02 54.99
C ALA A 838 50.66 24.70 55.42
N ARG A 839 49.69 25.25 54.68
CA ARG A 839 48.27 24.89 54.81
C ARG A 839 47.99 23.65 53.99
N TYR A 840 47.42 22.62 54.61
CA TYR A 840 47.05 21.36 53.99
C TYR A 840 45.53 21.22 53.89
N GLU A 841 45.02 20.79 52.73
CA GLU A 841 43.59 20.70 52.46
C GLU A 841 43.22 19.44 51.68
N THR A 842 41.96 19.03 51.79
CA THR A 842 41.32 17.99 50.98
C THR A 842 39.85 18.34 50.78
N THR A 843 39.25 17.85 49.69
CA THR A 843 37.81 17.99 49.42
C THR A 843 37.09 16.68 49.76
N LEU A 844 35.93 16.80 50.40
CA LEU A 844 34.99 15.70 50.61
C LEU A 844 33.80 15.89 49.67
N THR A 845 33.42 14.85 48.92
CA THR A 845 32.18 14.81 48.15
C THR A 845 31.14 14.00 48.91
N TRP A 846 30.00 14.62 49.18
CA TRP A 846 28.84 14.00 49.80
C TRP A 846 27.80 13.72 48.73
N GLU A 847 27.29 12.49 48.70
CA GLU A 847 26.33 12.03 47.70
C GLU A 847 25.09 11.51 48.40
N LEU A 848 23.93 12.10 48.08
CA LEU A 848 22.62 11.64 48.49
C LEU A 848 21.91 11.08 47.25
N SER A 849 21.50 9.81 47.31
CA SER A 849 20.83 9.16 46.18
C SER A 849 19.56 8.45 46.65
N ALA A 850 18.47 8.61 45.91
CA ALA A 850 17.30 7.75 46.04
C ALA A 850 17.65 6.36 45.49
N VAL A 851 17.28 5.31 46.22
CA VAL A 851 17.46 3.92 45.78
C VAL A 851 16.12 3.47 45.19
N PRO A 852 16.00 3.28 43.87
CA PRO A 852 14.81 2.62 43.32
C PRO A 852 14.75 1.20 43.86
N GLY A 853 13.58 0.76 44.31
CA GLY A 853 13.39 -0.62 44.75
C GLY A 853 13.87 -1.60 43.69
N ASN A 854 14.63 -2.62 44.12
CA ASN A 854 14.90 -3.80 43.30
C ASN A 854 13.61 -4.54 42.94
#